data_AF-A0AAN7U4A0-F1
#
_entry.id   AF-A0AAN7U4A0-F1
#
_cell.length_a   1.000
_cell.length_b   1.000
_cell.length_c   1.000
_cell.angle_alpha   90.00
_cell.angle_beta   90.00
_cell.angle_gamma   90.00
#
_symmetry.space_group_name_H-M   'P 1'
#
loop_
_entity.id
_entity.type
_entity.pdbx_description
1 polymer ?
#
loop_
_entity_poly.entity_id
_entity_poly.type
_entity_poly.pdbx_seq_one_letter_code
_entity_poly.pdbx_strand_id
1 'polypeptide(L)'
;MNYLLIFLILLIISNNVKGGGVNNNNNSNNNIIKCPDEIEYLKKWSDFKSWSELKVPKKGDSINITTPILLDIKPPDLGIIRIFDKGILVWKHIKNLELRAKSILIYNGGQLIIGGEECKFKYKTTITLIGESIYTEPNQTINGKDYGQKVIGIDDGGTIELHGDVTKTTWTKLISTISPSTTTTTTTIITLFDNVSDWPIGSEVLITSTDYDMEQSEVNIIDNCLKCKPNQIKLKYPIKYLHWGSITKGVDERAEVALLSRNIKIQGELGKTCNNSEVVCDFFPFDSFGAHIMIQNGFKNAHFFGIELYNVGQPHVISRYPIHFHLCGRVDEIGGYSKPAYIKHCSVHKSFSRCYVIHGTDGLLVHDNIGFDSIGHCFMLCDGIEMDNTFSHNLGALTRHGLLFPHDRSCEMCTRIVPKDFNGDPTDCKECDAVSTFWISNPWNTLIDNVAAGSASTGIWYLFSDYPSGLSYERGVKEAIKPYLIPIKKFYNNKIHSCTTGLQIDGGVKLSNPSKTEPQQLNAMINARYRPRSNPKDFLSKPAPSIFNGAIIFKNKWRGGWARGGYLFLKNFKIADNAIGFTFASEGTLPNDQSVGQEMYNSLIVGESDNFGQQSNNIPFINGRTYPYGENGLMPIRGFEIYDGTITLNSIVFSSFNSINSKRNSSAIGFFRLNDWQISSETSLKNIKYINVEKEIHFEQTLMDGDKISTLRDLDGSTTNTSNSILVRNLLFFSTKNCFYKQQWDALICKEDTRQIYIHNEDTDSTNYLLLSNKLPQLGSTVVAIRDGIENQKLEQIGLPNHSPRNEFQFLVFKDHHYDFHFPNHPTPPSLRIQPMNWKQSEKVTIGICIGTSKGINITVFKTVNGTYGNTNNVQELYPTISKNLVSESTYYFHESTSMLYIMYYQYNSKTHYSYCPEKGCEELIIKLTGKNVGRVTGDCQSLTYGSSFTLFDEVVNRKFDNSFKMDKSIIYNSEYSYGGIAYLPYHPNSRSEIKFKCKHCIPSIGIKYFEMWVNGNKYSKQRISIQLLYSIGRRQFKSLPFNINENYFKKNSWLLVRIPFENLKNLLPKNHRSLISSFDGLSIINPLTSNQPSLFLDNIKLIYDN
;
A
#
# COMPACT_ATOMS: atom_id res chain seq x y z
N MET A 1 31.94 14.65 40.86
CA MET A 1 31.40 14.76 42.23
C MET A 1 29.87 14.89 42.31
N ASN A 2 29.10 14.51 41.27
CA ASN A 2 27.63 14.62 41.25
C ASN A 2 26.88 13.29 40.98
N TYR A 3 27.58 12.15 40.98
CA TYR A 3 26.96 10.83 40.78
C TYR A 3 26.68 10.06 42.08
N LEU A 4 27.33 10.41 43.19
CA LEU A 4 27.09 9.76 44.50
C LEU A 4 25.84 10.31 45.23
N LEU A 5 25.44 11.56 44.97
CA LEU A 5 24.31 12.20 45.66
C LEU A 5 22.95 11.73 45.10
N ILE A 6 22.90 11.38 43.81
CA ILE A 6 21.67 10.90 43.14
C ILE A 6 21.37 9.44 43.53
N PHE A 7 22.41 8.63 43.77
CA PHE A 7 22.25 7.25 44.24
C PHE A 7 21.78 7.17 45.71
N LEU A 8 22.20 8.11 46.57
CA LEU A 8 21.72 8.18 47.96
C LEU A 8 20.25 8.63 48.07
N ILE A 9 19.80 9.53 47.19
CA ILE A 9 18.39 10.01 47.20
C ILE A 9 17.45 8.92 46.67
N LEU A 10 17.87 8.10 45.71
CA LEU A 10 17.10 6.95 45.21
C LEU A 10 17.02 5.78 46.23
N LEU A 11 17.99 5.64 47.13
CA LEU A 11 17.98 4.66 48.23
C LEU A 11 17.15 5.11 49.45
N ILE A 12 16.90 6.41 49.60
CA ILE A 12 16.06 6.95 50.69
C ILE A 12 14.57 6.97 50.31
N ILE A 13 14.25 6.99 49.00
CA ILE A 13 12.85 6.93 48.53
C ILE A 13 12.34 5.47 48.42
N SER A 14 13.22 4.47 48.33
CA SER A 14 12.83 3.05 48.25
C SER A 14 12.62 2.34 49.60
N ASN A 15 12.85 3.02 50.73
CA ASN A 15 12.74 2.42 52.07
C ASN A 15 11.62 2.97 52.97
N ASN A 16 10.72 3.83 52.46
CA ASN A 16 9.63 4.43 53.25
C ASN A 16 8.22 4.04 52.80
N VAL A 17 7.95 2.74 52.63
CA VAL A 17 6.58 2.19 52.74
C VAL A 17 6.62 0.80 53.40
N LYS A 18 6.96 0.76 54.70
CA LYS A 18 6.58 -0.36 55.58
C LYS A 18 6.16 0.18 56.95
N GLY A 19 4.90 -0.08 57.29
CA GLY A 19 4.48 -0.32 58.68
C GLY A 19 4.35 0.90 59.60
N GLY A 20 3.36 1.76 59.35
CA GLY A 20 2.76 2.55 60.41
C GLY A 20 1.91 1.63 61.29
N GLY A 21 2.45 1.20 62.44
CA GLY A 21 1.70 0.50 63.47
C GLY A 21 0.72 1.46 64.16
N VAL A 22 -0.57 1.19 64.01
CA VAL A 22 -1.63 1.77 64.84
C VAL A 22 -2.04 0.73 65.88
N ASN A 23 -2.11 1.18 67.13
CA ASN A 23 -2.46 0.42 68.32
C ASN A 23 -3.66 -0.51 68.12
N ASN A 24 -3.43 -1.81 68.35
CA ASN A 24 -4.45 -2.81 68.57
C ASN A 24 -5.15 -2.56 69.90
N ASN A 25 -6.37 -2.03 69.83
CA ASN A 25 -7.44 -2.37 70.75
C ASN A 25 -8.76 -2.09 70.04
N ASN A 26 -9.24 -3.09 69.29
CA ASN A 26 -10.66 -3.34 69.10
C ASN A 26 -10.86 -4.76 68.59
N ASN A 27 -11.50 -5.58 69.44
CA ASN A 27 -12.09 -6.86 69.07
C ASN A 27 -13.14 -6.64 67.99
N SER A 28 -12.87 -7.11 66.77
CA SER A 28 -13.91 -7.58 65.85
C SER A 28 -13.30 -8.60 64.91
N ASN A 29 -13.74 -9.86 65.04
CA ASN A 29 -13.47 -10.93 64.09
C ASN A 29 -13.95 -10.52 62.68
N ASN A 30 -13.04 -10.05 61.82
CA ASN A 30 -13.31 -9.90 60.39
C ASN A 30 -12.78 -11.14 59.66
N ASN A 31 -13.67 -12.10 59.40
CA ASN A 31 -13.45 -13.11 58.37
C ASN A 31 -13.17 -12.39 57.05
N ILE A 32 -11.93 -12.43 56.56
CA ILE A 32 -11.59 -11.92 55.23
C ILE A 32 -12.22 -12.90 54.22
N ILE A 33 -13.42 -12.58 53.75
CA ILE A 33 -14.09 -13.30 52.66
C ILE A 33 -13.14 -13.30 51.46
N LYS A 34 -12.68 -14.49 51.04
CA LYS A 34 -11.73 -14.63 49.92
C LYS A 34 -12.44 -14.82 48.59
N CYS A 35 -13.55 -15.55 48.58
CA CYS A 35 -14.29 -15.85 47.36
C CYS A 35 -15.65 -15.15 47.34
N PRO A 36 -16.11 -14.61 46.20
CA PRO A 36 -17.38 -13.89 46.14
C PRO A 36 -18.60 -14.71 46.58
N ASP A 37 -18.57 -16.04 46.45
CA ASP A 37 -19.68 -16.91 46.84
C ASP A 37 -19.73 -17.24 48.34
N GLU A 38 -18.72 -16.82 49.11
CA GLU A 38 -18.65 -16.92 50.57
C GLU A 38 -19.25 -15.69 51.27
N ILE A 39 -19.79 -14.72 50.52
CA ILE A 39 -20.46 -13.56 51.09
C ILE A 39 -21.67 -14.01 51.92
N GLU A 40 -21.64 -13.75 53.23
CA GLU A 40 -22.60 -14.31 54.22
C GLU A 40 -24.06 -13.95 53.96
N TYR A 41 -24.34 -12.82 53.32
CA TYR A 41 -25.70 -12.32 53.06
C TYR A 41 -26.28 -12.73 51.69
N LEU A 42 -25.59 -13.61 50.93
CA LEU A 42 -26.14 -14.13 49.68
C LEU A 42 -27.29 -15.11 49.95
N LYS A 43 -28.44 -14.87 49.31
CA LYS A 43 -29.59 -15.78 49.36
C LYS A 43 -29.48 -16.83 48.25
N LYS A 44 -29.74 -18.10 48.56
CA LYS A 44 -29.62 -19.19 47.56
C LYS A 44 -30.71 -19.10 46.50
N TRP A 45 -30.35 -19.27 45.23
CA TRP A 45 -31.31 -19.36 44.12
C TRP A 45 -32.34 -20.46 44.36
N SER A 46 -31.88 -21.60 44.88
CA SER A 46 -32.71 -22.78 45.20
C SER A 46 -33.73 -22.56 46.32
N ASP A 47 -33.57 -21.53 47.15
CA ASP A 47 -34.52 -21.21 48.22
C ASP A 47 -35.64 -20.32 47.66
N PHE A 48 -36.89 -20.81 47.72
CA PHE A 48 -38.06 -20.06 47.27
C PHE A 48 -38.23 -18.72 48.02
N LYS A 49 -37.72 -18.60 49.26
CA LYS A 49 -37.77 -17.37 50.06
C LYS A 49 -36.85 -16.26 49.53
N SER A 50 -35.94 -16.58 48.63
CA SER A 50 -35.06 -15.61 47.97
C SER A 50 -35.81 -14.72 46.98
N TRP A 51 -37.00 -15.13 46.56
CA TRP A 51 -37.77 -14.52 45.47
C TRP A 51 -39.02 -13.80 45.99
N SER A 52 -39.38 -12.68 45.36
CA SER A 52 -40.50 -11.81 45.78
C SER A 52 -41.86 -12.50 45.81
N GLU A 53 -42.07 -13.50 44.95
CA GLU A 53 -43.31 -14.28 44.89
C GLU A 53 -43.28 -15.56 45.75
N LEU A 54 -42.23 -15.74 46.56
CA LEU A 54 -41.99 -16.96 47.36
C LEU A 54 -42.02 -18.24 46.50
N LYS A 55 -41.50 -18.15 45.27
CA LYS A 55 -41.40 -19.23 44.29
C LYS A 55 -40.10 -19.10 43.52
N VAL A 56 -39.44 -20.23 43.27
CA VAL A 56 -38.25 -20.28 42.40
C VAL A 56 -38.69 -20.02 40.94
N PRO A 57 -37.91 -19.25 40.15
CA PRO A 57 -38.21 -18.97 38.75
C PRO A 57 -38.42 -20.22 37.90
N LYS A 58 -39.41 -20.16 37.00
CA LYS A 58 -39.79 -21.22 36.07
C LYS A 58 -39.34 -20.90 34.64
N LYS A 59 -39.51 -21.88 33.75
CA LYS A 59 -39.19 -21.74 32.33
C LYS A 59 -39.95 -20.57 31.71
N GLY A 60 -39.23 -19.65 31.08
CA GLY A 60 -39.76 -18.47 30.40
C GLY A 60 -39.89 -17.22 31.28
N ASP A 61 -39.73 -17.35 32.60
CA ASP A 61 -39.87 -16.22 33.51
C ASP A 61 -38.81 -15.15 33.26
N SER A 62 -39.22 -13.88 33.27
CA SER A 62 -38.30 -12.75 33.35
C SER A 62 -38.17 -12.32 34.81
N ILE A 63 -36.95 -12.19 35.31
CA ILE A 63 -36.67 -12.01 36.73
C ILE A 63 -35.95 -10.69 37.01
N ASN A 64 -36.24 -10.12 38.18
CA ASN A 64 -35.58 -8.94 38.71
C ASN A 64 -34.79 -9.33 39.96
N ILE A 65 -33.47 -9.11 39.93
CA ILE A 65 -32.55 -9.35 41.03
C ILE A 65 -32.19 -7.99 41.62
N THR A 66 -32.84 -7.65 42.74
CA THR A 66 -32.61 -6.44 43.54
C THR A 66 -31.99 -6.73 44.90
N THR A 67 -31.71 -8.00 45.19
CA THR A 67 -31.00 -8.43 46.40
C THR A 67 -29.85 -9.37 46.03
N PRO A 68 -28.90 -9.63 46.93
CA PRO A 68 -27.78 -10.54 46.65
C PRO A 68 -28.23 -12.01 46.58
N ILE A 69 -28.01 -12.65 45.42
CA ILE A 69 -28.43 -14.01 45.07
C ILE A 69 -27.20 -14.86 44.71
N LEU A 70 -27.13 -16.06 45.28
CA LEU A 70 -26.16 -17.11 44.97
C LEU A 70 -26.78 -18.14 44.02
N LEU A 71 -26.27 -18.24 42.80
CA LEU A 71 -26.64 -19.28 41.84
C LEU A 71 -26.03 -20.62 42.27
N ASP A 72 -26.81 -21.45 42.96
CA ASP A 72 -26.38 -22.72 43.56
C ASP A 72 -26.96 -23.98 42.89
N ILE A 73 -27.86 -23.79 41.92
CA ILE A 73 -28.47 -24.84 41.09
C ILE A 73 -28.51 -24.40 39.62
N LYS A 74 -28.77 -25.34 38.71
CA LYS A 74 -29.08 -25.04 37.30
C LYS A 74 -30.53 -24.56 37.18
N PRO A 75 -30.81 -23.29 36.88
CA PRO A 75 -32.18 -22.81 36.64
C PRO A 75 -32.75 -23.36 35.32
N PRO A 76 -34.08 -23.33 35.14
CA PRO A 76 -34.70 -23.59 33.83
C PRO A 76 -34.32 -22.49 32.81
N ASP A 77 -34.69 -22.67 31.54
CA ASP A 77 -34.51 -21.62 30.52
C ASP A 77 -35.33 -20.36 30.89
N LEU A 78 -34.66 -19.24 31.12
CA LEU A 78 -35.30 -17.99 31.54
C LEU A 78 -35.55 -17.03 30.38
N GLY A 79 -36.45 -16.08 30.60
CA GLY A 79 -36.62 -14.89 29.77
C GLY A 79 -35.48 -13.90 30.03
N ILE A 80 -35.83 -12.68 30.47
CA ILE A 80 -34.87 -11.60 30.71
C ILE A 80 -34.47 -11.59 32.18
N ILE A 81 -33.17 -11.54 32.47
CA ILE A 81 -32.64 -11.35 33.83
C ILE A 81 -32.22 -9.89 33.98
N ARG A 82 -32.82 -9.15 34.91
CA ARG A 82 -32.44 -7.76 35.24
C ARG A 82 -31.78 -7.73 36.61
N ILE A 83 -30.58 -7.19 36.69
CA ILE A 83 -29.82 -7.02 37.94
C ILE A 83 -29.65 -5.52 38.16
N PHE A 84 -30.33 -4.99 39.17
CA PHE A 84 -30.37 -3.55 39.45
C PHE A 84 -30.67 -3.27 40.92
N ASP A 85 -30.67 -2.00 41.32
CA ASP A 85 -30.94 -1.56 42.70
C ASP A 85 -30.04 -2.28 43.71
N LYS A 86 -28.73 -2.29 43.43
CA LYS A 86 -27.69 -2.99 44.21
C LYS A 86 -27.86 -4.51 44.31
N GLY A 87 -28.70 -5.12 43.48
CA GLY A 87 -28.78 -6.57 43.33
C GLY A 87 -27.45 -7.17 42.86
N ILE A 88 -27.17 -8.41 43.29
CA ILE A 88 -25.91 -9.10 42.96
C ILE A 88 -26.27 -10.53 42.57
N LEU A 89 -25.77 -11.01 41.44
CA LEU A 89 -25.82 -12.42 41.07
C LEU A 89 -24.42 -13.00 41.13
N VAL A 90 -24.21 -13.96 42.04
CA VAL A 90 -22.91 -14.62 42.25
C VAL A 90 -23.00 -16.10 41.92
N TRP A 91 -22.02 -16.62 41.18
CA TRP A 91 -21.92 -18.06 40.92
C TRP A 91 -21.34 -18.79 42.13
N LYS A 92 -22.05 -19.82 42.59
CA LYS A 92 -21.48 -20.75 43.57
C LYS A 92 -20.29 -21.49 42.99
N HIS A 93 -19.22 -21.64 43.75
CA HIS A 93 -18.01 -22.35 43.34
C HIS A 93 -18.25 -23.87 43.33
N ILE A 94 -19.03 -24.37 42.37
CA ILE A 94 -19.32 -25.79 42.14
C ILE A 94 -19.32 -26.14 40.65
N LYS A 95 -19.26 -27.43 40.33
CA LYS A 95 -19.25 -27.94 38.95
C LYS A 95 -20.62 -27.88 38.30
N ASN A 96 -20.62 -27.75 36.96
CA ASN A 96 -21.78 -27.97 36.09
C ASN A 96 -22.95 -26.98 36.28
N LEU A 97 -22.66 -25.75 36.71
CA LEU A 97 -23.66 -24.67 36.65
C LEU A 97 -23.80 -24.19 35.20
N GLU A 98 -25.04 -24.11 34.74
CA GLU A 98 -25.38 -23.49 33.46
C GLU A 98 -26.54 -22.53 33.68
N LEU A 99 -26.40 -21.30 33.20
CA LEU A 99 -27.47 -20.31 33.14
C LEU A 99 -27.91 -20.14 31.70
N ARG A 100 -29.20 -20.35 31.44
CA ARG A 100 -29.80 -20.18 30.11
C ARG A 100 -30.85 -19.09 30.18
N ALA A 101 -30.69 -18.03 29.39
CA ALA A 101 -31.57 -16.85 29.43
C ALA A 101 -31.65 -16.17 28.08
N LYS A 102 -32.73 -15.45 27.79
CA LYS A 102 -32.80 -14.65 26.55
C LYS A 102 -31.83 -13.48 26.57
N SER A 103 -31.67 -12.81 27.72
CA SER A 103 -30.74 -11.69 27.91
C SER A 103 -30.49 -11.43 29.40
N ILE A 104 -29.35 -10.81 29.71
CA ILE A 104 -28.96 -10.38 31.05
C ILE A 104 -28.66 -8.87 31.01
N LEU A 105 -29.32 -8.08 31.85
CA LEU A 105 -29.18 -6.63 31.90
C LEU A 105 -28.70 -6.20 33.28
N ILE A 106 -27.62 -5.42 33.33
CA ILE A 106 -26.91 -5.04 34.56
C ILE A 106 -26.78 -3.52 34.59
N TYR A 107 -27.46 -2.86 35.53
CA TYR A 107 -27.54 -1.39 35.60
C TYR A 107 -27.90 -0.92 37.01
N ASN A 108 -27.85 0.38 37.28
CA ASN A 108 -28.25 1.00 38.56
C ASN A 108 -27.68 0.29 39.80
N GLY A 109 -26.36 0.03 39.80
CA GLY A 109 -25.66 -0.62 40.91
C GLY A 109 -25.74 -2.16 40.92
N GLY A 110 -26.41 -2.77 39.95
CA GLY A 110 -26.46 -4.23 39.78
C GLY A 110 -25.10 -4.85 39.46
N GLN A 111 -24.88 -6.11 39.86
CA GLN A 111 -23.61 -6.79 39.69
C GLN A 111 -23.77 -8.26 39.26
N LEU A 112 -22.96 -8.70 38.30
CA LEU A 112 -22.81 -10.12 37.95
C LEU A 112 -21.38 -10.54 38.20
N ILE A 113 -21.18 -11.58 39.03
CA ILE A 113 -19.87 -11.99 39.52
C ILE A 113 -19.68 -13.50 39.35
N ILE A 114 -18.64 -13.90 38.61
CA ILE A 114 -18.18 -15.28 38.48
C ILE A 114 -16.69 -15.34 38.81
N GLY A 115 -16.38 -15.75 40.04
CA GLY A 115 -15.03 -15.64 40.59
C GLY A 115 -14.64 -14.18 40.87
N GLY A 116 -13.46 -13.99 41.45
CA GLY A 116 -12.89 -12.68 41.76
C GLY A 116 -11.39 -12.64 41.44
N GLU A 117 -10.78 -11.46 41.52
CA GLU A 117 -9.33 -11.27 41.28
C GLU A 117 -8.48 -12.22 42.13
N GLU A 118 -8.78 -12.32 43.42
CA GLU A 118 -8.07 -13.15 44.41
C GLU A 118 -8.60 -14.59 44.51
N CYS A 119 -9.78 -14.88 43.94
CA CYS A 119 -10.39 -16.19 43.93
C CYS A 119 -10.99 -16.52 42.56
N LYS A 120 -10.13 -16.99 41.64
CA LYS A 120 -10.53 -17.41 40.29
C LYS A 120 -11.52 -18.58 40.36
N PHE A 121 -12.56 -18.54 39.53
CA PHE A 121 -13.53 -19.63 39.39
C PHE A 121 -12.84 -20.85 38.81
N LYS A 122 -12.87 -22.01 39.48
CA LYS A 122 -12.09 -23.22 39.08
C LYS A 122 -12.88 -24.26 38.30
N TYR A 123 -14.21 -24.15 38.27
CA TYR A 123 -15.08 -25.15 37.66
C TYR A 123 -15.57 -24.72 36.29
N LYS A 124 -16.08 -25.69 35.51
CA LYS A 124 -16.74 -25.38 34.24
C LYS A 124 -18.14 -24.82 34.50
N THR A 125 -18.44 -23.66 33.92
CA THR A 125 -19.77 -23.05 33.89
C THR A 125 -20.05 -22.40 32.54
N THR A 126 -21.32 -22.37 32.15
CA THR A 126 -21.74 -21.80 30.87
C THR A 126 -22.90 -20.83 31.06
N ILE A 127 -22.83 -19.67 30.41
CA ILE A 127 -23.98 -18.81 30.12
C ILE A 127 -24.37 -19.04 28.66
N THR A 128 -25.58 -19.55 28.42
CA THR A 128 -26.13 -19.71 27.07
C THR A 128 -27.23 -18.69 26.85
N LEU A 129 -27.06 -17.80 25.88
CA LEU A 129 -28.08 -16.84 25.48
C LEU A 129 -28.97 -17.44 24.39
N ILE A 130 -30.25 -17.57 24.70
CA ILE A 130 -31.26 -18.26 23.86
C ILE A 130 -32.17 -17.26 23.15
N GLY A 131 -32.85 -17.72 22.11
CA GLY A 131 -33.76 -16.91 21.28
C GLY A 131 -33.56 -17.19 19.79
N GLU A 132 -34.52 -16.79 18.97
CA GLU A 132 -34.48 -17.01 17.53
C GLU A 132 -33.67 -15.90 16.80
N SER A 133 -33.16 -16.23 15.61
CA SER A 133 -32.54 -15.26 14.70
C SER A 133 -33.61 -14.34 14.10
N ILE A 134 -33.71 -13.12 14.63
CA ILE A 134 -34.38 -11.90 14.15
C ILE A 134 -35.86 -12.00 13.65
N TYR A 135 -36.64 -10.96 14.00
CA TYR A 135 -38.06 -10.68 13.67
C TYR A 135 -39.17 -11.24 14.58
N THR A 136 -38.90 -12.15 15.52
CA THR A 136 -39.95 -12.66 16.43
C THR A 136 -39.92 -12.05 17.84
N GLU A 137 -38.79 -11.47 18.26
CA GLU A 137 -38.61 -10.95 19.62
C GLU A 137 -38.28 -9.44 19.69
N PRO A 138 -38.68 -8.72 20.75
CA PRO A 138 -38.31 -7.33 20.93
C PRO A 138 -36.84 -7.18 21.38
N ASN A 139 -36.16 -6.16 20.87
CA ASN A 139 -34.83 -5.76 21.36
C ASN A 139 -34.88 -5.36 22.84
N GLN A 140 -33.80 -5.64 23.56
CA GLN A 140 -33.65 -5.23 24.95
C GLN A 140 -33.15 -3.78 25.02
N THR A 141 -33.79 -2.99 25.89
CA THR A 141 -33.44 -1.59 26.11
C THR A 141 -33.21 -1.30 27.58
N ILE A 142 -32.23 -0.44 27.89
CA ILE A 142 -32.00 0.15 29.22
C ILE A 142 -31.96 1.66 29.01
N ASN A 143 -32.78 2.41 29.76
CA ASN A 143 -32.84 3.88 29.69
C ASN A 143 -32.95 4.45 28.24
N GLY A 144 -33.68 3.75 27.37
CA GLY A 144 -33.88 4.15 25.96
C GLY A 144 -32.73 3.77 25.01
N LYS A 145 -31.61 3.21 25.50
CA LYS A 145 -30.52 2.69 24.68
C LYS A 145 -30.81 1.25 24.23
N ASP A 146 -30.56 0.92 22.97
CA ASP A 146 -30.79 -0.42 22.39
C ASP A 146 -29.56 -1.34 22.53
N TYR A 147 -29.75 -2.44 23.25
CA TYR A 147 -28.76 -3.50 23.46
C TYR A 147 -28.98 -4.71 22.55
N GLY A 148 -30.13 -4.84 21.89
CA GLY A 148 -30.47 -5.96 21.01
C GLY A 148 -30.94 -7.21 21.76
N GLN A 149 -30.81 -8.38 21.11
CA GLN A 149 -31.23 -9.69 21.63
C GLN A 149 -30.01 -10.58 21.88
N LYS A 150 -30.15 -11.62 22.71
CA LYS A 150 -29.03 -12.48 23.14
C LYS A 150 -27.86 -11.65 23.69
N VAL A 151 -28.18 -10.69 24.56
CA VAL A 151 -27.21 -9.72 25.07
C VAL A 151 -26.92 -9.92 26.56
N ILE A 152 -25.66 -9.73 26.94
CA ILE A 152 -25.29 -9.28 28.29
C ILE A 152 -25.01 -7.77 28.20
N GLY A 153 -25.94 -6.96 28.69
CA GLY A 153 -25.90 -5.50 28.61
C GLY A 153 -25.51 -4.88 29.95
N ILE A 154 -24.47 -4.05 29.93
CA ILE A 154 -23.98 -3.31 31.11
C ILE A 154 -24.17 -1.81 30.85
N ASP A 155 -25.00 -1.16 31.68
CA ASP A 155 -25.25 0.29 31.63
C ASP A 155 -24.74 0.97 32.91
N ASP A 156 -25.11 2.24 33.09
CA ASP A 156 -24.74 3.10 34.20
C ASP A 156 -24.85 2.41 35.57
N GLY A 157 -23.76 2.48 36.34
CA GLY A 157 -23.59 1.84 37.65
C GLY A 157 -23.49 0.32 37.64
N GLY A 158 -23.62 -0.35 36.50
CA GLY A 158 -23.52 -1.81 36.38
C GLY A 158 -22.10 -2.34 36.59
N THR A 159 -21.98 -3.57 37.11
CA THR A 159 -20.69 -4.25 37.34
C THR A 159 -20.69 -5.65 36.74
N ILE A 160 -19.66 -5.97 35.97
CA ILE A 160 -19.39 -7.33 35.49
C ILE A 160 -17.98 -7.76 35.87
N GLU A 161 -17.88 -8.85 36.64
CA GLU A 161 -16.62 -9.42 37.13
C GLU A 161 -16.57 -10.90 36.74
N LEU A 162 -15.79 -11.22 35.70
CA LEU A 162 -15.63 -12.59 35.23
C LEU A 162 -14.16 -12.99 35.35
N HIS A 163 -13.86 -13.88 36.29
CA HIS A 163 -12.51 -14.36 36.55
C HIS A 163 -12.43 -15.88 36.53
N GLY A 164 -12.12 -16.42 35.36
CA GLY A 164 -11.81 -17.83 35.17
C GLY A 164 -10.42 -18.20 35.68
N ASP A 165 -10.21 -19.51 35.84
CA ASP A 165 -8.91 -20.09 36.12
C ASP A 165 -8.17 -20.23 34.79
N VAL A 166 -7.00 -19.59 34.70
CA VAL A 166 -6.24 -19.45 33.46
C VAL A 166 -4.90 -20.16 33.60
N THR A 167 -4.51 -20.87 32.56
CA THR A 167 -3.17 -21.45 32.43
C THR A 167 -2.11 -20.36 32.38
N LYS A 168 -0.89 -20.67 32.80
CA LYS A 168 0.23 -19.70 32.77
C LYS A 168 0.52 -19.18 31.36
N THR A 169 0.28 -20.02 30.36
CA THR A 169 0.46 -19.72 28.95
C THR A 169 -0.86 -19.96 28.23
N THR A 170 -1.43 -18.92 27.60
CA THR A 170 -2.69 -19.03 26.82
C THR A 170 -2.42 -19.44 25.38
N TRP A 171 -1.28 -19.02 24.84
CA TRP A 171 -0.77 -19.43 23.53
C TRP A 171 0.76 -19.36 23.52
N THR A 172 1.37 -20.17 22.66
CA THR A 172 2.82 -20.30 22.48
C THR A 172 3.09 -20.64 21.02
N LYS A 173 4.26 -21.17 20.70
CA LYS A 173 4.66 -21.56 19.35
C LYS A 173 5.31 -22.94 19.33
N LEU A 174 5.26 -23.59 18.18
CA LEU A 174 6.00 -24.82 17.92
C LEU A 174 7.51 -24.61 18.11
N ILE A 175 8.25 -25.70 18.36
CA ILE A 175 9.72 -25.73 18.27
C ILE A 175 10.24 -26.71 17.21
N SER A 176 9.34 -27.44 16.56
CA SER A 176 9.65 -28.38 15.48
C SER A 176 8.50 -28.39 14.49
N THR A 177 8.82 -28.38 13.20
CA THR A 177 7.81 -28.49 12.13
C THR A 177 7.06 -29.80 12.28
N ILE A 178 5.73 -29.73 12.14
CA ILE A 178 4.84 -30.89 12.14
C ILE A 178 4.19 -30.99 10.76
N SER A 179 4.10 -32.21 10.22
CA SER A 179 3.53 -32.48 8.90
C SER A 179 2.49 -33.58 8.98
N PRO A 180 1.48 -33.58 8.09
CA PRO A 180 0.49 -34.65 8.01
C PRO A 180 1.16 -36.02 7.81
N SER A 181 0.75 -37.02 8.60
CA SER A 181 1.25 -38.39 8.44
C SER A 181 0.53 -39.07 7.27
N THR A 182 1.28 -39.80 6.44
CA THR A 182 0.72 -40.71 5.42
C THR A 182 0.20 -42.02 6.01
N THR A 183 0.44 -42.27 7.30
CA THR A 183 0.01 -43.48 8.01
C THR A 183 -1.09 -43.14 9.02
N THR A 184 -2.19 -43.90 8.99
CA THR A 184 -3.42 -43.64 9.74
C THR A 184 -3.33 -43.91 11.25
N THR A 185 -2.18 -44.38 11.77
CA THR A 185 -2.06 -44.98 13.11
C THR A 185 -1.17 -44.23 14.10
N THR A 186 -0.65 -43.05 13.81
CA THR A 186 0.23 -42.33 14.75
C THR A 186 -0.49 -41.22 15.50
N THR A 187 -0.57 -41.35 16.82
CA THR A 187 -0.89 -40.24 17.74
C THR A 187 0.18 -39.15 17.64
N THR A 188 -0.20 -37.90 17.38
CA THR A 188 0.76 -36.79 17.23
C THR A 188 1.06 -36.16 18.58
N ILE A 189 2.30 -36.27 19.06
CA ILE A 189 2.81 -35.46 20.18
C ILE A 189 3.54 -34.27 19.57
N ILE A 190 3.14 -33.05 19.94
CA ILE A 190 3.80 -31.82 19.51
C ILE A 190 4.61 -31.23 20.66
N THR A 191 5.71 -30.56 20.33
CA THR A 191 6.57 -29.88 21.30
C THR A 191 6.50 -28.38 21.10
N LEU A 192 6.29 -27.66 22.20
CA LEU A 192 6.04 -26.22 22.25
C LEU A 192 7.21 -25.50 22.92
N PHE A 193 7.24 -24.18 22.72
CA PHE A 193 8.30 -23.32 23.25
C PHE A 193 8.18 -23.14 24.77
N ASP A 194 6.96 -22.93 25.26
CA ASP A 194 6.68 -22.72 26.68
C ASP A 194 6.19 -23.98 27.38
N ASN A 195 6.17 -23.93 28.71
CA ASN A 195 5.55 -24.95 29.55
C ASN A 195 4.02 -24.87 29.42
N VAL A 196 3.41 -26.00 29.07
CA VAL A 196 1.96 -26.17 28.86
C VAL A 196 1.38 -27.34 29.67
N SER A 197 2.09 -27.79 30.71
CA SER A 197 1.67 -28.92 31.55
C SER A 197 0.37 -28.67 32.33
N ASP A 198 -0.05 -27.41 32.45
CA ASP A 198 -1.31 -27.00 33.06
C ASP A 198 -2.48 -26.94 32.06
N TRP A 199 -2.24 -27.18 30.76
CA TRP A 199 -3.31 -27.22 29.75
C TRP A 199 -4.24 -28.42 29.99
N PRO A 200 -5.56 -28.21 30.19
CA PRO A 200 -6.45 -29.30 30.58
C PRO A 200 -6.69 -30.30 29.44
N ILE A 201 -6.66 -31.59 29.76
CA ILE A 201 -7.05 -32.67 28.84
C ILE A 201 -8.50 -32.45 28.37
N GLY A 202 -8.74 -32.71 27.08
CA GLY A 202 -10.03 -32.52 26.43
C GLY A 202 -10.30 -31.09 25.97
N SER A 203 -9.37 -30.15 26.19
CA SER A 203 -9.47 -28.78 25.69
C SER A 203 -9.19 -28.70 24.19
N GLU A 204 -9.81 -27.72 23.54
CA GLU A 204 -9.54 -27.38 22.15
C GLU A 204 -8.29 -26.50 22.03
N VAL A 205 -7.45 -26.83 21.05
CA VAL A 205 -6.23 -26.08 20.71
C VAL A 205 -6.26 -25.70 19.24
N LEU A 206 -5.94 -24.45 18.95
CA LEU A 206 -5.70 -23.92 17.61
C LEU A 206 -4.22 -24.11 17.25
N ILE A 207 -3.95 -24.47 16.01
CA ILE A 207 -2.64 -24.40 15.37
C ILE A 207 -2.77 -23.51 14.13
N THR A 208 -2.03 -22.40 14.07
CA THR A 208 -2.16 -21.41 12.99
C THR A 208 -1.54 -21.88 11.68
N SER A 209 -2.05 -21.36 10.56
CA SER A 209 -1.40 -21.52 9.25
C SER A 209 0.00 -20.89 9.26
N THR A 210 0.94 -21.52 8.55
CA THR A 210 2.29 -20.96 8.29
C THR A 210 2.55 -20.80 6.80
N ASP A 211 1.49 -20.73 6.00
CA ASP A 211 1.55 -20.62 4.54
C ASP A 211 0.59 -19.54 4.03
N TYR A 212 0.57 -19.29 2.72
CA TYR A 212 -0.29 -18.28 2.11
C TYR A 212 -1.80 -18.54 2.27
N ASP A 213 -2.20 -19.79 2.54
CA ASP A 213 -3.59 -20.15 2.76
C ASP A 213 -3.94 -20.05 4.24
N MET A 214 -4.70 -19.02 4.61
CA MET A 214 -5.19 -18.87 5.98
C MET A 214 -6.08 -20.05 6.44
N GLU A 215 -6.73 -20.74 5.50
CA GLU A 215 -7.61 -21.89 5.77
C GLU A 215 -6.86 -23.14 6.25
N GLN A 216 -5.53 -23.13 6.21
CA GLN A 216 -4.68 -24.19 6.77
C GLN A 216 -4.49 -24.06 8.29
N SER A 217 -5.18 -23.14 8.95
CA SER A 217 -5.30 -23.14 10.41
C SER A 217 -6.26 -24.25 10.85
N GLU A 218 -5.94 -25.03 11.88
CA GLU A 218 -6.80 -26.14 12.33
C GLU A 218 -6.95 -26.22 13.85
N VAL A 219 -8.08 -26.81 14.28
CA VAL A 219 -8.39 -27.07 15.69
C VAL A 219 -8.26 -28.55 15.98
N ASN A 220 -7.64 -28.88 17.11
CA ASN A 220 -7.50 -30.24 17.62
C ASN A 220 -7.87 -30.29 19.11
N ILE A 221 -7.86 -31.49 19.70
CA ILE A 221 -8.19 -31.71 21.12
C ILE A 221 -6.97 -32.28 21.84
N ILE A 222 -6.68 -31.77 23.04
CA ILE A 222 -5.64 -32.32 23.90
C ILE A 222 -6.07 -33.69 24.43
N ASP A 223 -5.28 -34.72 24.14
CA ASP A 223 -5.46 -36.08 24.64
C ASP A 223 -4.54 -36.36 25.84
N ASN A 224 -4.89 -37.38 26.63
CA ASN A 224 -4.10 -37.79 27.78
C ASN A 224 -2.70 -38.27 27.36
N CYS A 225 -1.66 -37.74 28.01
CA CYS A 225 -0.27 -38.03 27.69
C CYS A 225 0.59 -38.27 28.94
N LEU A 226 0.63 -39.51 29.41
CA LEU A 226 1.38 -39.89 30.63
C LEU A 226 2.90 -39.72 30.52
N LYS A 227 3.44 -39.60 29.29
CA LYS A 227 4.88 -39.48 29.02
C LYS A 227 5.29 -38.13 28.42
N CYS A 228 4.37 -37.16 28.34
CA CYS A 228 4.68 -35.84 27.78
C CYS A 228 5.59 -35.06 28.75
N LYS A 229 6.59 -34.38 28.20
CA LYS A 229 7.36 -33.37 28.92
C LYS A 229 6.48 -32.15 29.23
N PRO A 230 6.90 -31.25 30.14
CA PRO A 230 6.11 -30.07 30.49
C PRO A 230 5.75 -29.15 29.32
N ASN A 231 6.53 -29.18 28.23
CA ASN A 231 6.29 -28.39 27.01
C ASN A 231 5.73 -29.24 25.85
N GLN A 232 5.06 -30.36 26.14
CA GLN A 232 4.50 -31.26 25.14
C GLN A 232 3.02 -31.52 25.39
N ILE A 233 2.26 -31.62 24.30
CA ILE A 233 0.88 -32.10 24.33
C ILE A 233 0.69 -33.20 23.30
N LYS A 234 -0.22 -34.12 23.59
CA LYS A 234 -0.68 -35.13 22.64
C LYS A 234 -1.98 -34.65 22.00
N LEU A 235 -2.05 -34.70 20.69
CA LEU A 235 -3.26 -34.37 19.94
C LEU A 235 -4.12 -35.63 19.77
N LYS A 236 -5.44 -35.46 19.90
CA LYS A 236 -6.42 -36.53 19.74
C LYS A 236 -6.53 -37.00 18.30
N TYR A 237 -6.48 -36.08 17.35
CA TYR A 237 -6.59 -36.36 15.92
C TYR A 237 -5.27 -36.08 15.19
N PRO A 238 -4.97 -36.79 14.09
CA PRO A 238 -3.87 -36.42 13.20
C PRO A 238 -4.04 -35.00 12.65
N ILE A 239 -2.93 -34.30 12.43
CA ILE A 239 -2.92 -32.98 11.77
C ILE A 239 -3.17 -33.12 10.26
N LYS A 240 -3.84 -32.13 9.68
CA LYS A 240 -4.20 -32.08 8.24
C LYS A 240 -3.24 -31.23 7.43
N TYR A 241 -2.60 -30.26 8.08
CA TYR A 241 -1.70 -29.32 7.44
C TYR A 241 -0.29 -29.36 8.03
N LEU A 242 0.68 -28.95 7.23
CA LEU A 242 2.05 -28.69 7.65
C LEU A 242 2.05 -27.37 8.44
N HIS A 243 2.56 -27.42 9.66
CA HIS A 243 2.77 -26.24 10.48
C HIS A 243 4.26 -26.09 10.76
N TRP A 244 4.83 -25.00 10.27
CA TRP A 244 6.25 -24.73 10.39
C TRP A 244 6.63 -24.47 11.85
N GLY A 245 7.75 -25.03 12.31
CA GLY A 245 8.16 -24.96 13.71
C GLY A 245 9.61 -24.56 13.93
N SER A 246 10.29 -24.03 12.92
CA SER A 246 11.68 -23.55 13.03
C SER A 246 11.84 -22.06 12.71
N ILE A 247 12.85 -21.41 13.29
CA ILE A 247 13.35 -20.13 12.79
C ILE A 247 14.18 -20.41 11.54
N THR A 248 13.82 -19.85 10.39
CA THR A 248 14.50 -20.09 9.12
C THR A 248 15.08 -18.78 8.58
N LYS A 249 16.32 -18.83 8.09
CA LYS A 249 17.07 -17.66 7.57
C LYS A 249 17.04 -16.42 8.47
N GLY A 250 16.83 -16.56 9.78
CA GLY A 250 16.74 -15.45 10.74
C GLY A 250 15.32 -14.93 11.02
N VAL A 251 14.29 -15.49 10.37
CA VAL A 251 12.86 -15.14 10.48
C VAL A 251 12.13 -16.21 11.31
N ASP A 252 11.35 -15.78 12.31
CA ASP A 252 10.59 -16.70 13.19
C ASP A 252 9.22 -17.01 12.57
N GLU A 253 9.19 -18.00 11.69
CA GLU A 253 8.00 -18.48 10.97
C GLU A 253 7.23 -19.57 11.71
N ARG A 254 7.49 -19.75 13.00
CA ARG A 254 6.88 -20.84 13.78
C ARG A 254 5.40 -20.59 14.00
N ALA A 255 4.59 -21.62 13.77
CA ALA A 255 3.16 -21.61 14.02
C ALA A 255 2.87 -21.36 15.50
N GLU A 256 1.88 -20.52 15.74
CA GLU A 256 1.28 -20.32 17.05
C GLU A 256 0.37 -21.50 17.38
N VAL A 257 0.41 -21.90 18.65
CA VAL A 257 -0.46 -22.92 19.23
C VAL A 257 -1.17 -22.31 20.42
N ALA A 258 -2.51 -22.28 20.38
CA ALA A 258 -3.32 -21.51 21.32
C ALA A 258 -4.41 -22.36 21.96
N LEU A 259 -4.57 -22.25 23.28
CA LEU A 259 -5.63 -22.90 24.02
C LEU A 259 -6.93 -22.11 23.84
N LEU A 260 -7.94 -22.69 23.20
CA LEU A 260 -9.23 -22.03 22.97
C LEU A 260 -10.19 -22.17 24.15
N SER A 261 -10.18 -23.33 24.82
CA SER A 261 -11.12 -23.62 25.89
C SER A 261 -10.84 -22.82 27.17
N ARG A 262 -11.89 -22.34 27.83
CA ARG A 262 -11.85 -21.76 29.18
C ARG A 262 -12.92 -22.38 30.06
N ASN A 263 -12.83 -22.15 31.37
CA ASN A 263 -13.76 -22.75 32.31
C ASN A 263 -15.05 -21.91 32.49
N ILE A 264 -15.01 -20.60 32.21
CA ILE A 264 -16.21 -19.77 32.06
C ILE A 264 -16.49 -19.60 30.57
N LYS A 265 -17.61 -20.16 30.10
CA LYS A 265 -18.04 -20.08 28.70
C LYS A 265 -19.28 -19.22 28.54
N ILE A 266 -19.30 -18.34 27.56
CA ILE A 266 -20.47 -17.57 27.13
C ILE A 266 -20.74 -17.92 25.67
N GLN A 267 -21.99 -18.29 25.36
CA GLN A 267 -22.35 -18.70 24.01
C GLN A 267 -23.76 -18.32 23.60
N GLY A 268 -23.98 -18.15 22.30
CA GLY A 268 -25.32 -18.10 21.72
C GLY A 268 -25.82 -19.50 21.37
N GLU A 269 -27.08 -19.77 21.66
CA GLU A 269 -27.77 -20.92 21.07
C GLU A 269 -28.04 -20.63 19.59
N LEU A 270 -27.64 -21.54 18.70
CA LEU A 270 -27.87 -21.42 17.27
C LEU A 270 -29.01 -22.33 16.83
N GLY A 271 -29.80 -21.84 15.89
CA GLY A 271 -30.76 -22.61 15.11
C GLY A 271 -30.08 -23.57 14.12
N LYS A 272 -30.89 -24.43 13.50
CA LYS A 272 -30.40 -25.47 12.57
C LYS A 272 -30.07 -24.94 11.17
N THR A 273 -30.73 -23.87 10.75
CA THR A 273 -30.64 -23.28 9.42
C THR A 273 -30.56 -21.77 9.55
N CYS A 274 -30.00 -21.09 8.54
CA CYS A 274 -30.08 -19.64 8.48
C CYS A 274 -31.56 -19.21 8.41
N ASN A 275 -31.98 -18.34 9.33
CA ASN A 275 -33.30 -17.72 9.34
C ASN A 275 -33.10 -16.20 9.34
N ASN A 276 -32.82 -15.65 8.16
CA ASN A 276 -32.55 -14.23 7.95
C ASN A 276 -32.97 -13.79 6.54
N SER A 277 -32.56 -12.60 6.10
CA SER A 277 -32.76 -12.21 4.70
C SER A 277 -32.00 -13.14 3.76
N GLU A 278 -32.52 -13.32 2.53
CA GLU A 278 -31.92 -14.15 1.49
C GLU A 278 -30.44 -13.82 1.27
N VAL A 279 -30.11 -12.53 1.17
CA VAL A 279 -28.73 -12.05 0.98
C VAL A 279 -27.79 -12.48 2.12
N VAL A 280 -28.25 -12.41 3.37
CA VAL A 280 -27.43 -12.85 4.52
C VAL A 280 -27.23 -14.36 4.48
N CYS A 281 -28.28 -15.11 4.20
CA CYS A 281 -28.22 -16.57 4.12
C CYS A 281 -27.42 -17.10 2.91
N ASP A 282 -27.33 -16.32 1.83
CA ASP A 282 -26.49 -16.65 0.68
C ASP A 282 -24.99 -16.60 1.04
N PHE A 283 -24.57 -15.56 1.77
CA PHE A 283 -23.17 -15.42 2.18
C PHE A 283 -22.84 -16.30 3.39
N PHE A 284 -23.81 -16.49 4.30
CA PHE A 284 -23.66 -17.26 5.52
C PHE A 284 -24.79 -18.30 5.61
N PRO A 285 -24.65 -19.49 4.98
CA PRO A 285 -25.70 -20.50 4.88
C PRO A 285 -25.89 -21.32 6.17
N PHE A 286 -25.76 -20.67 7.32
CA PHE A 286 -25.92 -21.23 8.67
C PHE A 286 -26.51 -20.15 9.60
N ASP A 287 -27.07 -20.55 10.75
CA ASP A 287 -27.51 -19.55 11.73
C ASP A 287 -26.29 -18.84 12.34
N SER A 288 -26.16 -17.56 12.02
CA SER A 288 -25.07 -16.69 12.42
C SER A 288 -25.50 -15.65 13.47
N PHE A 289 -26.62 -15.88 14.17
CA PHE A 289 -27.14 -14.99 15.20
C PHE A 289 -26.69 -15.40 16.61
N GLY A 290 -25.45 -15.04 16.94
CA GLY A 290 -24.79 -15.39 18.19
C GLY A 290 -25.09 -14.46 19.37
N ALA A 291 -24.55 -14.82 20.53
CA ALA A 291 -24.55 -13.99 21.73
C ALA A 291 -23.60 -12.79 21.61
N HIS A 292 -23.86 -11.71 22.34
CA HIS A 292 -22.96 -10.55 22.40
C HIS A 292 -22.95 -9.86 23.77
N ILE A 293 -21.90 -9.08 24.02
CA ILE A 293 -21.75 -8.31 25.26
C ILE A 293 -21.55 -6.85 24.89
N MET A 294 -22.33 -5.96 25.50
CA MET A 294 -22.20 -4.52 25.30
C MET A 294 -22.06 -3.81 26.64
N ILE A 295 -20.98 -3.04 26.76
CA ILE A 295 -20.65 -2.19 27.89
C ILE A 295 -20.83 -0.75 27.45
N GLN A 296 -21.62 0.02 28.19
CA GLN A 296 -21.92 1.42 27.90
C GLN A 296 -21.30 2.36 28.93
N ASN A 297 -21.22 3.64 28.57
CA ASN A 297 -20.76 4.70 29.48
C ASN A 297 -21.49 4.68 30.84
N GLY A 298 -20.74 4.95 31.91
CA GLY A 298 -21.23 5.00 33.29
C GLY A 298 -21.13 3.67 34.04
N PHE A 299 -20.70 2.59 33.40
CA PHE A 299 -20.46 1.32 34.11
C PHE A 299 -19.48 1.52 35.27
N LYS A 300 -19.61 0.71 36.32
CA LYS A 300 -18.77 0.80 37.51
C LYS A 300 -17.47 0.00 37.38
N ASN A 301 -17.57 -1.29 37.03
CA ASN A 301 -16.42 -2.14 36.74
C ASN A 301 -16.76 -3.10 35.58
N ALA A 302 -15.77 -3.39 34.73
CA ALA A 302 -15.89 -4.36 33.66
C ALA A 302 -14.55 -5.10 33.48
N HIS A 303 -14.50 -6.32 34.02
CA HIS A 303 -13.31 -7.16 33.97
C HIS A 303 -13.63 -8.52 33.36
N PHE A 304 -12.93 -8.81 32.25
CA PHE A 304 -12.99 -10.09 31.57
C PHE A 304 -11.63 -10.75 31.71
N PHE A 305 -11.55 -11.82 32.50
CA PHE A 305 -10.32 -12.56 32.76
C PHE A 305 -10.55 -14.05 32.51
N GLY A 306 -9.97 -14.58 31.43
CA GLY A 306 -9.98 -16.02 31.20
C GLY A 306 -11.33 -16.60 30.79
N ILE A 307 -12.10 -15.89 29.97
CA ILE A 307 -13.41 -16.37 29.48
C ILE A 307 -13.35 -16.86 28.03
N GLU A 308 -14.18 -17.85 27.72
CA GLU A 308 -14.38 -18.37 26.36
C GLU A 308 -15.71 -17.83 25.81
N LEU A 309 -15.66 -17.22 24.64
CA LEU A 309 -16.82 -16.77 23.89
C LEU A 309 -16.92 -17.61 22.60
N TYR A 310 -18.06 -18.26 22.42
CA TYR A 310 -18.28 -19.23 21.33
C TYR A 310 -19.65 -19.04 20.70
N ASN A 311 -19.75 -19.08 19.36
CA ASN A 311 -21.00 -18.78 18.64
C ASN A 311 -21.57 -17.41 19.04
N VAL A 312 -20.77 -16.38 18.76
CA VAL A 312 -20.97 -15.01 19.25
C VAL A 312 -20.94 -14.01 18.10
N GLY A 313 -21.47 -12.82 18.34
CA GLY A 313 -21.59 -11.77 17.31
C GLY A 313 -22.74 -12.01 16.32
N GLN A 314 -23.14 -10.95 15.62
CA GLN A 314 -24.23 -10.99 14.64
C GLN A 314 -23.81 -10.23 13.35
N PRO A 315 -23.70 -10.89 12.18
CA PRO A 315 -22.99 -10.34 11.01
C PRO A 315 -23.71 -9.20 10.28
N HIS A 316 -25.02 -9.06 10.51
CA HIS A 316 -25.90 -8.14 9.80
C HIS A 316 -26.56 -7.12 10.73
N VAL A 317 -26.21 -7.12 12.03
CA VAL A 317 -26.73 -6.18 13.03
C VAL A 317 -25.56 -5.40 13.63
N ILE A 318 -25.57 -4.08 13.42
CA ILE A 318 -24.52 -3.19 13.91
C ILE A 318 -24.47 -3.23 15.45
N SER A 319 -23.26 -3.11 16.01
CA SER A 319 -23.00 -3.05 17.46
C SER A 319 -23.22 -4.35 18.25
N ARG A 320 -23.34 -5.51 17.59
CA ARG A 320 -23.57 -6.82 18.22
C ARG A 320 -22.31 -7.69 18.12
N TYR A 321 -21.35 -7.43 19.00
CA TYR A 321 -20.01 -8.03 18.98
C TYR A 321 -19.70 -8.82 20.26
N PRO A 322 -18.81 -9.82 20.22
CA PRO A 322 -18.52 -10.68 21.38
C PRO A 322 -18.20 -9.90 22.66
N ILE A 323 -17.29 -8.92 22.58
CA ILE A 323 -17.08 -7.91 23.62
C ILE A 323 -17.01 -6.52 22.97
N HIS A 324 -17.94 -5.65 23.34
CA HIS A 324 -18.06 -4.30 22.80
C HIS A 324 -18.08 -3.25 23.92
N PHE A 325 -16.99 -2.49 24.04
CA PHE A 325 -16.97 -1.25 24.83
C PHE A 325 -17.50 -0.12 23.95
N HIS A 326 -18.69 0.37 24.24
CA HIS A 326 -19.43 1.32 23.41
C HIS A 326 -19.51 2.68 24.08
N LEU A 327 -18.78 3.65 23.53
CA LEU A 327 -18.73 5.05 23.94
C LEU A 327 -18.42 5.25 25.44
N CYS A 328 -17.57 4.40 26.02
CA CYS A 328 -17.32 4.40 27.46
C CYS A 328 -16.44 5.56 27.96
N GLY A 329 -15.85 6.34 27.06
CA GLY A 329 -14.86 7.34 27.44
C GLY A 329 -13.58 6.69 27.99
N ARG A 330 -12.89 7.36 28.91
CA ARG A 330 -11.64 6.87 29.48
C ARG A 330 -11.90 5.91 30.64
N VAL A 331 -11.37 4.68 30.55
CA VAL A 331 -11.67 3.56 31.47
C VAL A 331 -10.49 3.10 32.33
N ASP A 332 -9.47 3.95 32.46
CA ASP A 332 -8.29 3.76 33.30
C ASP A 332 -8.31 4.65 34.56
N GLU A 333 -7.21 4.66 35.32
CA GLU A 333 -7.06 5.49 36.52
C GLU A 333 -7.21 6.99 36.23
N ILE A 334 -6.78 7.45 35.06
CA ILE A 334 -6.92 8.85 34.62
C ILE A 334 -8.40 9.16 34.34
N GLY A 335 -9.17 8.17 33.89
CA GLY A 335 -10.62 8.23 33.76
C GLY A 335 -11.39 8.20 35.10
N GLY A 336 -10.70 8.05 36.23
CA GLY A 336 -11.31 8.00 37.57
C GLY A 336 -11.67 6.58 38.04
N TYR A 337 -11.27 5.54 37.31
CA TYR A 337 -11.52 4.15 37.70
C TYR A 337 -10.46 3.69 38.72
N SER A 338 -10.89 3.43 39.96
CA SER A 338 -10.03 2.81 40.99
C SER A 338 -9.59 1.38 40.62
N LYS A 339 -10.35 0.72 39.72
CA LYS A 339 -10.03 -0.56 39.10
C LYS A 339 -10.18 -0.40 37.58
N PRO A 340 -9.08 -0.17 36.84
CA PRO A 340 -9.12 0.02 35.39
C PRO A 340 -9.75 -1.18 34.65
N ALA A 341 -10.61 -0.90 33.67
CA ALA A 341 -11.23 -1.95 32.87
C ALA A 341 -10.20 -2.70 32.02
N TYR A 342 -10.44 -3.99 31.78
CA TYR A 342 -9.55 -4.80 30.95
C TYR A 342 -10.22 -6.03 30.33
N ILE A 343 -9.60 -6.52 29.26
CA ILE A 343 -9.88 -7.81 28.63
C ILE A 343 -8.57 -8.61 28.61
N LYS A 344 -8.52 -9.70 29.39
CA LYS A 344 -7.29 -10.49 29.61
C LYS A 344 -7.53 -11.98 29.43
N HIS A 345 -6.62 -12.66 28.73
CA HIS A 345 -6.59 -14.12 28.58
C HIS A 345 -7.88 -14.74 28.00
N CYS A 346 -8.71 -13.95 27.33
CA CYS A 346 -9.97 -14.39 26.76
C CYS A 346 -9.76 -15.10 25.43
N SER A 347 -10.73 -15.92 25.04
CA SER A 347 -10.75 -16.61 23.75
C SER A 347 -12.10 -16.35 23.09
N VAL A 348 -12.09 -15.78 21.89
CA VAL A 348 -13.26 -15.61 21.03
C VAL A 348 -13.07 -16.51 19.83
N HIS A 349 -13.99 -17.46 19.60
CA HIS A 349 -13.96 -18.29 18.41
C HIS A 349 -15.34 -18.66 17.89
N LYS A 350 -15.45 -18.93 16.58
CA LYS A 350 -16.74 -18.95 15.87
C LYS A 350 -17.49 -17.64 16.09
N SER A 351 -16.84 -16.54 15.70
CA SER A 351 -17.43 -15.22 15.81
C SER A 351 -18.05 -14.78 14.49
N PHE A 352 -19.33 -14.51 14.51
CA PHE A 352 -20.08 -14.08 13.34
C PHE A 352 -20.03 -12.57 13.13
N SER A 353 -19.43 -11.80 14.04
CA SER A 353 -19.16 -10.37 13.82
C SER A 353 -18.11 -9.86 14.80
N ARG A 354 -16.90 -9.62 14.30
CA ARG A 354 -15.75 -9.04 15.00
C ARG A 354 -15.29 -9.87 16.20
N CYS A 355 -14.33 -9.41 16.99
CA CYS A 355 -13.95 -10.08 18.23
C CYS A 355 -14.05 -9.10 19.41
N TYR A 356 -13.08 -8.18 19.49
CA TYR A 356 -12.92 -7.21 20.56
C TYR A 356 -13.06 -5.83 19.95
N VAL A 357 -14.15 -5.14 20.27
CA VAL A 357 -14.47 -3.84 19.69
C VAL A 357 -14.41 -2.75 20.74
N ILE A 358 -13.54 -1.79 20.49
CA ILE A 358 -13.30 -0.62 21.33
C ILE A 358 -13.83 0.57 20.54
N HIS A 359 -14.97 1.10 20.97
CA HIS A 359 -15.68 2.17 20.29
C HIS A 359 -15.81 3.36 21.25
N GLY A 360 -15.28 4.52 20.88
CA GLY A 360 -15.30 5.74 21.70
C GLY A 360 -14.76 5.55 23.13
N THR A 361 -13.77 4.67 23.29
CA THR A 361 -13.24 4.23 24.57
C THR A 361 -11.71 4.37 24.59
N ASP A 362 -11.18 4.93 25.68
CA ASP A 362 -9.78 5.28 25.85
C ASP A 362 -9.16 4.55 27.05
N GLY A 363 -7.87 4.23 26.98
CA GLY A 363 -7.13 3.65 28.11
C GLY A 363 -7.45 2.18 28.44
N LEU A 364 -8.13 1.44 27.56
CA LEU A 364 -8.45 0.03 27.78
C LEU A 364 -7.21 -0.87 27.59
N LEU A 365 -7.04 -1.85 28.47
CA LEU A 365 -6.03 -2.90 28.33
C LEU A 365 -6.63 -4.17 27.70
N VAL A 366 -6.11 -4.54 26.53
CA VAL A 366 -6.46 -5.75 25.77
C VAL A 366 -5.21 -6.64 25.66
N HIS A 367 -5.14 -7.67 26.48
CA HIS A 367 -3.92 -8.45 26.68
C HIS A 367 -4.13 -9.98 26.66
N ASP A 368 -3.23 -10.72 26.02
CA ASP A 368 -3.23 -12.20 26.00
C ASP A 368 -4.50 -12.85 25.45
N ASN A 369 -5.23 -12.12 24.59
CA ASN A 369 -6.49 -12.61 24.04
C ASN A 369 -6.31 -13.34 22.71
N ILE A 370 -7.19 -14.29 22.45
CA ILE A 370 -7.28 -15.02 21.19
C ILE A 370 -8.56 -14.63 20.46
N GLY A 371 -8.47 -14.40 19.15
CA GLY A 371 -9.59 -14.27 18.24
C GLY A 371 -9.40 -15.22 17.05
N PHE A 372 -10.31 -16.16 16.84
CA PHE A 372 -10.20 -17.19 15.81
C PHE A 372 -11.50 -17.40 15.03
N ASP A 373 -11.40 -17.52 13.69
CA ASP A 373 -12.53 -17.75 12.80
C ASP A 373 -13.63 -16.68 13.01
N SER A 374 -13.29 -15.45 12.62
CA SER A 374 -14.10 -14.26 12.84
C SER A 374 -14.56 -13.64 11.52
N ILE A 375 -15.83 -13.27 11.43
CA ILE A 375 -16.40 -12.47 10.34
C ILE A 375 -16.23 -10.97 10.66
N GLY A 376 -15.75 -10.16 9.72
CA GLY A 376 -15.41 -8.75 9.94
C GLY A 376 -14.12 -8.54 10.76
N HIS A 377 -13.78 -7.27 11.03
CA HIS A 377 -12.53 -6.94 11.75
C HIS A 377 -12.48 -7.56 13.15
N CYS A 378 -11.39 -8.24 13.53
CA CYS A 378 -11.35 -8.95 14.82
C CYS A 378 -11.06 -8.02 16.00
N PHE A 379 -9.88 -7.40 16.06
CA PHE A 379 -9.51 -6.38 17.04
C PHE A 379 -9.69 -5.00 16.41
N MET A 380 -10.65 -4.22 16.89
CA MET A 380 -11.09 -3.01 16.17
C MET A 380 -11.20 -1.78 17.08
N LEU A 381 -10.55 -0.69 16.65
CA LEU A 381 -10.88 0.68 17.06
C LEU A 381 -11.91 1.25 16.06
N CYS A 382 -13.08 1.65 16.53
CA CYS A 382 -14.20 1.88 15.60
C CYS A 382 -14.13 3.21 14.87
N ASP A 383 -14.13 4.33 15.60
CA ASP A 383 -14.39 5.64 15.00
C ASP A 383 -13.13 6.45 14.75
N GLY A 384 -12.00 6.15 15.39
CA GLY A 384 -10.77 6.94 15.28
C GLY A 384 -10.64 8.03 16.35
N ILE A 385 -11.54 8.06 17.34
CA ILE A 385 -11.41 8.90 18.54
C ILE A 385 -10.63 8.19 19.65
N GLU A 386 -10.55 6.87 19.59
CA GLU A 386 -10.05 6.00 20.65
C GLU A 386 -8.52 6.14 20.80
N MET A 387 -8.08 6.50 22.00
CA MET A 387 -6.68 6.78 22.31
C MET A 387 -6.20 6.04 23.56
N ASP A 388 -4.88 5.90 23.66
CA ASP A 388 -4.19 5.34 24.83
C ASP A 388 -4.55 3.88 25.17
N ASN A 389 -5.27 3.18 24.30
CA ASN A 389 -5.54 1.76 24.44
C ASN A 389 -4.25 0.95 24.20
N THR A 390 -4.15 -0.20 24.87
CA THR A 390 -3.00 -1.09 24.78
C THR A 390 -3.43 -2.48 24.32
N PHE A 391 -3.00 -2.86 23.12
CA PHE A 391 -3.10 -4.21 22.58
C PHE A 391 -1.73 -4.88 22.75
N SER A 392 -1.66 -5.86 23.64
CA SER A 392 -0.41 -6.55 23.93
C SER A 392 -0.55 -8.07 23.91
N HIS A 393 0.33 -8.75 23.17
CA HIS A 393 0.41 -10.22 23.15
C HIS A 393 -0.93 -10.91 22.80
N ASN A 394 -1.71 -10.31 21.89
CA ASN A 394 -2.95 -10.91 21.37
C ASN A 394 -2.68 -11.70 20.09
N LEU A 395 -3.42 -12.78 19.89
CA LEU A 395 -3.39 -13.63 18.70
C LEU A 395 -4.72 -13.53 17.95
N GLY A 396 -4.69 -13.07 16.70
CA GLY A 396 -5.83 -13.15 15.79
C GLY A 396 -5.51 -14.08 14.61
N ALA A 397 -6.44 -14.96 14.26
CA ALA A 397 -6.28 -15.91 13.16
C ALA A 397 -7.60 -16.15 12.41
N LEU A 398 -7.49 -16.38 11.09
CA LEU A 398 -8.62 -16.66 10.20
C LEU A 398 -9.72 -15.58 10.23
N THR A 399 -9.35 -14.34 9.93
CA THR A 399 -10.29 -13.21 9.80
C THR A 399 -10.91 -13.16 8.39
N ARG A 400 -12.24 -13.19 8.29
CA ARG A 400 -13.04 -13.26 7.06
C ARG A 400 -13.82 -11.97 6.83
N HIS A 401 -14.20 -11.67 5.59
CA HIS A 401 -15.05 -10.50 5.27
C HIS A 401 -16.40 -10.54 6.02
N GLY A 402 -16.88 -9.35 6.40
CA GLY A 402 -18.18 -9.10 7.04
C GLY A 402 -19.19 -8.40 6.11
N LEU A 403 -20.40 -8.13 6.62
CA LEU A 403 -21.47 -7.50 5.84
C LEU A 403 -21.83 -6.08 6.31
N LEU A 404 -21.34 -5.64 7.48
CA LEU A 404 -21.85 -4.46 8.16
C LEU A 404 -21.54 -3.16 7.41
N PHE A 405 -20.31 -2.99 6.96
CA PHE A 405 -19.85 -1.76 6.33
C PHE A 405 -19.11 -2.04 5.03
N PRO A 406 -19.12 -1.11 4.06
CA PRO A 406 -18.37 -1.29 2.82
C PRO A 406 -16.92 -1.73 3.04
N HIS A 407 -16.20 -1.12 3.99
CA HIS A 407 -14.81 -1.49 4.29
C HIS A 407 -14.63 -2.94 4.79
N ASP A 408 -15.62 -3.57 5.44
CA ASP A 408 -15.49 -4.95 5.92
C ASP A 408 -16.00 -6.01 4.93
N ARG A 409 -16.65 -5.59 3.85
CA ARG A 409 -17.19 -6.45 2.79
C ARG A 409 -16.12 -6.91 1.80
N SER A 410 -16.32 -8.10 1.24
CA SER A 410 -15.59 -8.52 0.05
C SER A 410 -16.03 -7.71 -1.17
N CYS A 411 -15.23 -7.77 -2.23
CA CYS A 411 -15.57 -7.23 -3.54
C CYS A 411 -16.96 -7.69 -4.02
N GLU A 412 -17.21 -9.00 -3.94
CA GLU A 412 -18.49 -9.60 -4.34
C GLU A 412 -19.64 -9.08 -3.49
N MET A 413 -19.46 -9.03 -2.18
CA MET A 413 -20.48 -8.51 -1.24
C MET A 413 -20.84 -7.06 -1.57
N CYS A 414 -19.85 -6.22 -1.87
CA CYS A 414 -20.12 -4.83 -2.29
C CYS A 414 -20.93 -4.75 -3.57
N THR A 415 -20.59 -5.55 -4.59
CA THR A 415 -21.34 -5.58 -5.84
C THR A 415 -22.74 -6.22 -5.76
N ARG A 416 -23.07 -6.94 -4.68
CA ARG A 416 -24.38 -7.60 -4.51
C ARG A 416 -25.32 -6.85 -3.55
N ILE A 417 -24.81 -6.33 -2.44
CA ILE A 417 -25.63 -5.69 -1.40
C ILE A 417 -26.07 -4.29 -1.83
N VAL A 418 -25.12 -3.51 -2.35
CA VAL A 418 -25.37 -2.16 -2.89
C VAL A 418 -24.56 -2.05 -4.18
N PRO A 419 -25.08 -2.57 -5.31
CA PRO A 419 -24.33 -2.77 -6.56
C PRO A 419 -23.90 -1.46 -7.24
N LYS A 420 -24.52 -0.34 -6.86
CA LYS A 420 -24.36 0.95 -7.51
C LYS A 420 -24.08 2.04 -6.48
N ASP A 421 -23.22 2.97 -6.84
CA ASP A 421 -22.95 4.19 -6.08
C ASP A 421 -24.09 5.22 -6.21
N PHE A 422 -23.93 6.41 -5.62
CA PHE A 422 -24.93 7.48 -5.68
C PHE A 422 -25.29 7.92 -7.11
N ASN A 423 -24.37 7.84 -8.06
CA ASN A 423 -24.58 8.23 -9.45
C ASN A 423 -25.21 7.11 -10.30
N GLY A 424 -25.33 5.91 -9.74
CA GLY A 424 -25.84 4.73 -10.44
C GLY A 424 -24.76 3.91 -11.14
N ASP A 425 -23.49 4.24 -10.92
CA ASP A 425 -22.33 3.54 -11.46
C ASP A 425 -21.98 2.32 -10.58
N PRO A 426 -21.38 1.24 -11.12
CA PRO A 426 -21.01 0.08 -10.33
C PRO A 426 -20.05 0.44 -9.18
N THR A 427 -20.33 -0.03 -7.96
CA THR A 427 -19.44 0.20 -6.81
C THR A 427 -18.06 -0.40 -7.06
N ASP A 428 -17.00 0.41 -6.87
CA ASP A 428 -15.63 -0.06 -7.04
C ASP A 428 -15.23 -0.97 -5.87
N CYS A 429 -14.57 -2.08 -6.20
CA CYS A 429 -13.96 -2.99 -5.24
C CYS A 429 -13.07 -2.27 -4.22
N LYS A 430 -12.37 -1.21 -4.65
CA LYS A 430 -11.47 -0.40 -3.82
C LYS A 430 -12.19 0.38 -2.72
N GLU A 431 -13.51 0.56 -2.81
CA GLU A 431 -14.34 1.11 -1.73
C GLU A 431 -14.54 0.12 -0.58
N CYS A 432 -14.13 -1.13 -0.77
CA CYS A 432 -14.35 -2.26 0.12
C CYS A 432 -13.05 -3.04 0.35
N ASP A 433 -13.16 -4.34 0.67
CA ASP A 433 -12.04 -5.29 0.76
C ASP A 433 -10.94 -4.90 1.75
N ALA A 434 -11.33 -4.27 2.86
CA ALA A 434 -10.40 -3.77 3.88
C ALA A 434 -10.46 -4.53 5.21
N VAL A 435 -11.11 -5.70 5.25
CA VAL A 435 -11.20 -6.50 6.47
C VAL A 435 -9.81 -6.80 7.05
N SER A 436 -9.68 -6.66 8.37
CA SER A 436 -8.39 -6.81 9.03
C SER A 436 -8.46 -7.49 10.38
N THR A 437 -7.39 -8.23 10.73
CA THR A 437 -7.28 -8.82 12.06
C THR A 437 -7.13 -7.73 13.12
N PHE A 438 -6.32 -6.71 12.85
CA PHE A 438 -6.23 -5.49 13.66
C PHE A 438 -6.58 -4.27 12.80
N TRP A 439 -7.66 -3.57 13.18
CA TRP A 439 -8.14 -2.35 12.55
C TRP A 439 -7.88 -1.15 13.47
N ILE A 440 -6.90 -0.33 13.12
CA ILE A 440 -6.38 0.75 13.96
C ILE A 440 -6.69 2.10 13.32
N SER A 441 -7.85 2.66 13.67
CA SER A 441 -8.35 3.94 13.14
C SER A 441 -7.73 5.18 13.78
N ASN A 442 -6.96 5.01 14.86
CA ASN A 442 -6.20 6.08 15.49
C ASN A 442 -4.79 5.61 15.89
N PRO A 443 -3.72 6.28 15.42
CA PRO A 443 -2.34 5.87 15.67
C PRO A 443 -1.86 6.11 17.11
N TRP A 444 -2.60 6.84 17.96
CA TRP A 444 -2.24 7.09 19.35
C TRP A 444 -2.57 5.92 20.30
N ASN A 445 -2.26 4.69 19.87
CA ASN A 445 -2.48 3.47 20.62
C ASN A 445 -1.22 2.60 20.62
N THR A 446 -1.15 1.66 21.57
CA THR A 446 0.03 0.80 21.76
C THR A 446 -0.24 -0.61 21.23
N LEU A 447 0.56 -1.06 20.25
CA LEU A 447 0.54 -2.42 19.70
C LEU A 447 1.89 -3.11 19.92
N ILE A 448 1.92 -4.09 20.82
CA ILE A 448 3.13 -4.81 21.22
C ILE A 448 2.91 -6.32 21.16
N ASP A 449 3.83 -7.06 20.53
CA ASP A 449 3.86 -8.53 20.56
C ASP A 449 2.57 -9.22 20.06
N ASN A 450 1.75 -8.54 19.24
CA ASN A 450 0.54 -9.13 18.70
C ASN A 450 0.85 -9.95 17.44
N VAL A 451 0.01 -10.96 17.17
CA VAL A 451 0.13 -11.83 16.00
C VAL A 451 -1.16 -11.76 15.17
N ALA A 452 -1.03 -11.45 13.89
CA ALA A 452 -2.07 -11.62 12.88
C ALA A 452 -1.69 -12.80 11.96
N ALA A 453 -2.32 -13.95 12.19
CA ALA A 453 -2.05 -15.23 11.55
C ALA A 453 -3.22 -15.65 10.64
N GLY A 454 -3.41 -14.91 9.54
CA GLY A 454 -4.46 -15.17 8.56
C GLY A 454 -5.59 -14.14 8.56
N SER A 455 -5.71 -13.41 7.44
CA SER A 455 -6.77 -12.45 7.17
C SER A 455 -7.11 -12.45 5.68
N ALA A 456 -8.39 -12.35 5.34
CA ALA A 456 -8.85 -12.35 3.96
C ALA A 456 -8.31 -11.15 3.17
N SER A 457 -8.09 -10.01 3.84
CA SER A 457 -7.39 -8.84 3.27
C SER A 457 -6.11 -8.55 4.07
N THR A 458 -6.18 -7.74 5.13
CA THR A 458 -4.98 -7.20 5.79
C THR A 458 -4.76 -7.78 7.18
N GLY A 459 -3.53 -8.05 7.59
CA GLY A 459 -3.23 -8.46 8.97
C GLY A 459 -3.40 -7.30 9.96
N ILE A 460 -2.59 -6.25 9.82
CA ILE A 460 -2.67 -5.02 10.61
C ILE A 460 -2.85 -3.82 9.68
N TRP A 461 -3.94 -3.07 9.85
CA TRP A 461 -4.23 -1.88 9.07
C TRP A 461 -4.29 -0.64 9.97
N TYR A 462 -3.39 0.32 9.75
CA TYR A 462 -3.50 1.69 10.23
C TYR A 462 -4.14 2.58 9.17
N LEU A 463 -5.30 3.14 9.48
CA LEU A 463 -6.03 4.05 8.59
C LEU A 463 -6.15 5.44 9.21
N PHE A 464 -6.33 6.45 8.37
CA PHE A 464 -6.07 7.84 8.70
C PHE A 464 -7.17 8.77 8.18
N SER A 465 -8.39 8.61 8.69
CA SER A 465 -9.49 9.52 8.37
C SER A 465 -9.20 10.96 8.80
N ASP A 466 -9.84 11.93 8.14
CA ASP A 466 -9.68 13.37 8.45
C ASP A 466 -10.13 13.73 9.87
N TYR A 467 -11.24 13.12 10.29
CA TYR A 467 -11.81 13.18 11.63
C TYR A 467 -12.33 11.79 12.01
N PRO A 468 -12.65 11.54 13.30
CA PRO A 468 -13.34 10.33 13.70
C PRO A 468 -14.66 10.15 12.93
N SER A 469 -15.02 8.91 12.58
CA SER A 469 -16.28 8.56 11.94
C SER A 469 -17.41 8.34 12.95
N GLY A 470 -18.59 7.97 12.45
CA GLY A 470 -19.68 7.45 13.26
C GLY A 470 -20.16 8.40 14.37
N LEU A 471 -20.51 7.82 15.52
CA LEU A 471 -21.06 8.54 16.68
C LEU A 471 -20.03 9.47 17.33
N SER A 472 -18.75 9.32 17.02
CA SER A 472 -17.67 10.14 17.57
C SER A 472 -17.33 11.37 16.72
N TYR A 473 -17.94 11.54 15.54
CA TYR A 473 -17.60 12.61 14.59
C TYR A 473 -17.70 14.02 15.21
N GLU A 474 -18.85 14.36 15.82
CA GLU A 474 -19.06 15.70 16.39
C GLU A 474 -18.05 16.04 17.49
N ARG A 475 -17.78 15.07 18.38
CA ARG A 475 -16.77 15.22 19.45
C ARG A 475 -15.37 15.35 18.85
N GLY A 476 -15.03 14.54 17.87
CA GLY A 476 -13.74 14.57 17.19
C GLY A 476 -13.45 15.92 16.51
N VAL A 477 -14.47 16.49 15.84
CA VAL A 477 -14.38 17.84 15.26
C VAL A 477 -14.19 18.89 16.34
N LYS A 478 -14.99 18.86 17.42
CA LYS A 478 -14.88 19.79 18.55
C LYS A 478 -13.51 19.75 19.24
N GLU A 479 -12.94 18.56 19.39
CA GLU A 479 -11.64 18.36 20.06
C GLU A 479 -10.43 18.54 19.12
N ALA A 480 -10.70 18.75 17.82
CA ALA A 480 -9.72 18.83 16.73
C ALA A 480 -8.84 17.57 16.63
N ILE A 481 -9.45 16.39 16.79
CA ILE A 481 -8.78 15.11 16.64
C ILE A 481 -8.72 14.75 15.16
N LYS A 482 -7.51 14.68 14.62
CA LYS A 482 -7.25 14.38 13.20
C LYS A 482 -6.27 13.21 13.11
N PRO A 483 -6.76 11.95 13.02
CA PRO A 483 -5.92 10.75 13.02
C PRO A 483 -4.72 10.82 12.06
N TYR A 484 -4.91 11.39 10.87
CA TYR A 484 -3.84 11.52 9.87
C TYR A 484 -2.67 12.46 10.25
N LEU A 485 -2.83 13.30 11.28
CA LEU A 485 -1.79 14.19 11.80
C LEU A 485 -1.10 13.66 13.06
N ILE A 486 -1.60 12.56 13.62
CA ILE A 486 -1.14 12.05 14.90
C ILE A 486 0.02 11.06 14.68
N PRO A 487 1.20 11.25 15.29
CA PRO A 487 2.28 10.27 15.20
C PRO A 487 1.91 8.97 15.92
N ILE A 488 2.48 7.85 15.47
CA ILE A 488 2.26 6.54 16.10
C ILE A 488 2.77 6.57 17.53
N LYS A 489 1.94 6.14 18.48
CA LYS A 489 2.33 6.06 19.89
C LYS A 489 3.36 4.95 20.12
N LYS A 490 3.03 3.69 19.79
CA LYS A 490 3.98 2.58 19.89
C LYS A 490 3.58 1.38 19.03
N PHE A 491 4.51 0.92 18.19
CA PHE A 491 4.44 -0.36 17.48
C PHE A 491 5.74 -1.14 17.72
N TYR A 492 5.64 -2.33 18.33
CA TYR A 492 6.81 -3.13 18.66
C TYR A 492 6.57 -4.63 18.51
N ASN A 493 7.42 -5.30 17.74
CA ASN A 493 7.54 -6.77 17.69
C ASN A 493 6.23 -7.52 17.35
N ASN A 494 5.38 -6.92 16.52
CA ASN A 494 4.18 -7.59 16.01
C ASN A 494 4.54 -8.53 14.85
N LYS A 495 3.86 -9.68 14.77
CA LYS A 495 4.03 -10.67 13.70
C LYS A 495 2.81 -10.68 12.79
N ILE A 496 3.01 -10.71 11.47
CA ILE A 496 1.92 -10.80 10.48
C ILE A 496 2.23 -11.84 9.41
N HIS A 497 1.34 -12.80 9.20
CA HIS A 497 1.46 -13.78 8.11
C HIS A 497 0.14 -14.36 7.66
N SER A 498 0.19 -15.07 6.53
CA SER A 498 -0.96 -15.78 5.94
C SER A 498 -2.12 -14.85 5.54
N CYS A 499 -1.85 -13.54 5.38
CA CYS A 499 -2.82 -12.54 4.93
C CYS A 499 -2.69 -12.29 3.42
N THR A 500 -3.62 -11.53 2.83
CA THR A 500 -3.39 -10.99 1.48
C THR A 500 -2.30 -9.91 1.51
N THR A 501 -2.44 -8.95 2.42
CA THR A 501 -1.42 -7.95 2.75
C THR A 501 -1.06 -8.04 4.24
N GLY A 502 0.23 -7.96 4.57
CA GLY A 502 0.66 -8.01 5.97
C GLY A 502 0.34 -6.72 6.74
N LEU A 503 1.20 -5.72 6.61
CA LEU A 503 1.07 -4.41 7.26
C LEU A 503 0.63 -3.33 6.24
N GLN A 504 -0.50 -2.67 6.50
CA GLN A 504 -1.00 -1.56 5.69
C GLN A 504 -1.01 -0.27 6.53
N ILE A 505 -0.40 0.79 6.00
CA ILE A 505 -0.40 2.14 6.57
C ILE A 505 -0.87 3.06 5.43
N ASP A 506 -2.17 3.14 5.17
CA ASP A 506 -2.75 3.94 4.09
C ASP A 506 -4.27 4.03 4.24
N GLY A 507 -4.88 4.95 3.50
CA GLY A 507 -6.33 5.04 3.34
C GLY A 507 -7.05 5.64 4.55
N GLY A 508 -8.34 5.86 4.36
CA GLY A 508 -9.26 6.32 5.39
C GLY A 508 -10.66 5.79 5.07
N VAL A 509 -11.63 6.20 5.88
CA VAL A 509 -13.05 5.90 5.61
C VAL A 509 -13.82 7.17 5.29
N LYS A 510 -14.80 7.04 4.40
CA LYS A 510 -15.70 8.13 4.05
C LYS A 510 -16.55 8.55 5.24
N LEU A 511 -16.53 9.84 5.56
CA LEU A 511 -17.22 10.43 6.71
C LEU A 511 -18.55 11.12 6.33
N SER A 512 -18.70 11.52 5.06
CA SER A 512 -19.86 12.25 4.57
C SER A 512 -20.88 11.33 3.90
N ASN A 513 -22.15 11.75 3.91
CA ASN A 513 -23.17 11.06 3.14
C ASN A 513 -22.84 11.10 1.64
N PRO A 514 -23.21 10.04 0.88
CA PRO A 514 -23.01 10.01 -0.56
C PRO A 514 -23.66 11.21 -1.26
N SER A 515 -22.99 11.75 -2.27
CA SER A 515 -23.43 12.89 -3.08
C SER A 515 -22.97 12.74 -4.52
N LYS A 516 -23.42 13.63 -5.42
CA LYS A 516 -23.04 13.56 -6.84
C LYS A 516 -21.52 13.65 -7.07
N THR A 517 -20.81 14.44 -6.28
CA THR A 517 -19.36 14.66 -6.41
C THR A 517 -18.53 13.66 -5.62
N GLU A 518 -19.11 13.07 -4.58
CA GLU A 518 -18.51 12.03 -3.74
C GLU A 518 -19.53 10.89 -3.65
N PRO A 519 -19.59 9.97 -4.63
CA PRO A 519 -20.72 9.05 -4.76
C PRO A 519 -20.61 7.76 -3.95
N GLN A 520 -19.43 7.45 -3.40
CA GLN A 520 -19.14 6.25 -2.63
C GLN A 520 -20.04 6.15 -1.39
N GLN A 521 -20.28 4.93 -0.91
CA GLN A 521 -21.09 4.69 0.31
C GLN A 521 -20.43 5.28 1.57
N LEU A 522 -21.24 5.67 2.57
CA LEU A 522 -20.70 6.02 3.89
C LEU A 522 -19.90 4.85 4.46
N ASN A 523 -18.75 5.12 5.09
CA ASN A 523 -17.77 4.11 5.54
C ASN A 523 -17.12 3.28 4.42
N ALA A 524 -17.24 3.70 3.15
CA ALA A 524 -16.37 3.22 2.09
C ALA A 524 -14.91 3.59 2.35
N MET A 525 -14.01 2.73 1.89
CA MET A 525 -12.59 3.05 1.81
C MET A 525 -12.39 4.22 0.86
N ILE A 526 -11.59 5.19 1.31
CA ILE A 526 -11.18 6.35 0.53
C ILE A 526 -9.67 6.53 0.62
N ASN A 527 -9.12 7.29 -0.32
CA ASN A 527 -7.74 7.74 -0.22
C ASN A 527 -7.61 8.76 0.91
N ALA A 528 -6.74 8.49 1.87
CA ALA A 528 -6.32 9.46 2.88
C ALA A 528 -4.81 9.37 3.04
N ARG A 529 -4.17 10.50 3.36
CA ARG A 529 -2.70 10.60 3.36
C ARG A 529 -2.18 10.93 4.74
N TYR A 530 -1.39 10.01 5.27
CA TYR A 530 -0.79 10.15 6.59
C TYR A 530 0.35 11.16 6.58
N ARG A 531 0.30 12.16 7.47
CA ARG A 531 1.28 13.25 7.53
C ARG A 531 1.43 13.73 8.97
N PRO A 532 2.03 12.90 9.83
CA PRO A 532 2.17 13.17 11.26
C PRO A 532 2.87 14.50 11.53
N ARG A 533 2.38 15.21 12.55
CA ARG A 533 2.84 16.55 12.95
C ARG A 533 3.24 16.58 14.42
N SER A 534 4.17 17.48 14.74
CA SER A 534 4.66 17.72 16.11
C SER A 534 3.57 18.26 17.03
N ASN A 535 2.65 19.07 16.48
CA ASN A 535 1.38 19.39 17.10
C ASN A 535 0.23 18.88 16.19
N PRO A 536 -0.41 17.74 16.52
CA PRO A 536 -1.47 17.17 15.68
C PRO A 536 -2.71 18.05 15.50
N LYS A 537 -2.88 19.11 16.32
CA LYS A 537 -3.98 20.09 16.17
C LYS A 537 -3.64 21.22 15.19
N ASP A 538 -2.36 21.38 14.86
CA ASP A 538 -1.87 22.39 13.94
C ASP A 538 -1.23 21.73 12.71
N PHE A 539 -1.95 21.76 11.60
CA PHE A 539 -1.49 21.24 10.30
C PHE A 539 -0.18 21.88 9.83
N LEU A 540 0.09 23.12 10.26
CA LEU A 540 1.25 23.92 9.90
C LEU A 540 2.47 23.65 10.81
N SER A 541 2.29 22.86 11.86
CA SER A 541 3.41 22.51 12.74
C SER A 541 4.39 21.58 12.04
N LYS A 542 5.62 21.48 12.58
CA LYS A 542 6.69 20.69 11.96
C LYS A 542 6.28 19.21 11.82
N PRO A 543 6.65 18.52 10.72
CA PRO A 543 6.50 17.08 10.60
C PRO A 543 7.08 16.32 11.81
N ALA A 544 6.41 15.24 12.23
CA ALA A 544 6.86 14.38 13.32
C ALA A 544 7.09 12.95 12.81
N PRO A 545 8.14 12.25 13.28
CA PRO A 545 8.43 10.90 12.82
C PRO A 545 7.44 9.88 13.40
N SER A 546 6.99 8.93 12.57
CA SER A 546 6.29 7.74 13.03
C SER A 546 7.16 6.51 12.88
N ILE A 547 7.41 5.84 14.01
CA ILE A 547 8.40 4.75 14.12
C ILE A 547 7.69 3.42 14.36
N PHE A 548 7.86 2.48 13.43
CA PHE A 548 7.45 1.09 13.58
C PHE A 548 8.69 0.23 13.81
N ASN A 549 8.67 -0.65 14.82
CA ASN A 549 9.82 -1.44 15.23
C ASN A 549 9.54 -2.94 15.29
N GLY A 550 10.46 -3.74 14.75
CA GLY A 550 10.55 -5.16 15.05
C GLY A 550 9.53 -6.05 14.35
N ALA A 551 8.87 -5.60 13.28
CA ALA A 551 7.83 -6.41 12.64
C ALA A 551 8.43 -7.70 12.04
N ILE A 552 7.74 -8.82 12.23
CA ILE A 552 8.04 -10.09 11.56
C ILE A 552 6.91 -10.37 10.57
N ILE A 553 7.22 -10.40 9.28
CA ILE A 553 6.21 -10.43 8.22
C ILE A 553 6.54 -11.54 7.21
N PHE A 554 5.69 -12.55 7.06
CA PHE A 554 5.96 -13.62 6.11
C PHE A 554 4.73 -14.21 5.45
N LYS A 555 4.90 -14.89 4.31
CA LYS A 555 3.85 -15.67 3.64
C LYS A 555 2.53 -14.91 3.42
N ASN A 556 2.60 -13.62 3.07
CA ASN A 556 1.41 -12.87 2.63
C ASN A 556 1.27 -12.95 1.10
N LYS A 557 0.04 -13.14 0.62
CA LYS A 557 -0.25 -13.48 -0.78
C LYS A 557 0.22 -12.42 -1.77
N TRP A 558 0.15 -11.14 -1.40
CA TRP A 558 0.49 -10.02 -2.28
C TRP A 558 1.67 -9.22 -1.74
N ARG A 559 1.50 -8.54 -0.61
CA ARG A 559 2.50 -7.65 -0.01
C ARG A 559 2.78 -8.03 1.43
N GLY A 560 4.06 -8.03 1.80
CA GLY A 560 4.45 -8.01 3.21
C GLY A 560 4.00 -6.71 3.87
N GLY A 561 4.21 -5.56 3.21
CA GLY A 561 3.54 -4.34 3.62
C GLY A 561 3.57 -3.21 2.60
N TRP A 562 2.71 -2.23 2.86
CA TRP A 562 2.59 -0.98 2.12
C TRP A 562 2.42 0.16 3.10
N ALA A 563 3.20 1.21 2.95
CA ALA A 563 3.08 2.39 3.79
C ALA A 563 3.09 3.67 2.99
N ARG A 564 1.95 4.36 3.00
CA ARG A 564 1.80 5.72 2.53
C ARG A 564 1.89 6.70 3.69
N GLY A 565 2.84 7.62 3.62
CA GLY A 565 2.88 8.70 4.59
C GLY A 565 4.18 9.47 4.65
N GLY A 566 4.12 10.63 5.30
CA GLY A 566 5.25 11.50 5.55
C GLY A 566 6.00 11.12 6.81
N TYR A 567 7.33 11.17 6.71
CA TYR A 567 8.25 10.96 7.82
C TYR A 567 8.09 9.61 8.55
N LEU A 568 8.23 8.52 7.80
CA LEU A 568 8.04 7.14 8.28
C LEU A 568 9.37 6.40 8.50
N PHE A 569 9.49 5.70 9.62
CA PHE A 569 10.67 4.89 9.95
C PHE A 569 10.29 3.45 10.30
N LEU A 570 10.81 2.50 9.54
CA LEU A 570 10.68 1.07 9.80
C LEU A 570 12.02 0.50 10.25
N LYS A 571 12.07 -0.06 11.45
CA LYS A 571 13.33 -0.49 12.07
C LYS A 571 13.31 -1.93 12.54
N ASN A 572 14.39 -2.67 12.31
CA ASN A 572 14.54 -4.05 12.77
C ASN A 572 13.48 -5.01 12.21
N PHE A 573 13.05 -4.81 10.96
CA PHE A 573 12.04 -5.66 10.34
C PHE A 573 12.66 -6.97 9.86
N LYS A 574 11.87 -8.04 9.87
CA LYS A 574 12.20 -9.36 9.34
C LYS A 574 11.10 -9.78 8.39
N ILE A 575 11.39 -9.83 7.10
CA ILE A 575 10.40 -10.04 6.04
C ILE A 575 10.79 -11.28 5.23
N ALA A 576 9.87 -12.22 4.97
CA ALA A 576 10.15 -13.42 4.17
C ALA A 576 8.98 -13.84 3.27
N ASP A 577 9.27 -14.47 2.14
CA ASP A 577 8.27 -15.18 1.33
C ASP A 577 7.03 -14.34 0.97
N ASN A 578 7.19 -13.07 0.60
CA ASN A 578 6.09 -12.25 0.07
C ASN A 578 6.33 -11.99 -1.42
N ALA A 579 5.27 -11.78 -2.21
CA ALA A 579 5.43 -11.39 -3.61
C ALA A 579 6.17 -10.05 -3.73
N ILE A 580 5.76 -9.09 -2.90
CA ILE A 580 6.48 -7.85 -2.65
C ILE A 580 6.76 -7.80 -1.15
N GLY A 581 8.02 -7.71 -0.74
CA GLY A 581 8.38 -7.64 0.68
C GLY A 581 7.84 -6.37 1.33
N PHE A 582 8.20 -5.21 0.80
CA PHE A 582 7.67 -3.92 1.27
C PHE A 582 7.70 -2.83 0.19
N THR A 583 6.71 -1.94 0.20
CA THR A 583 6.67 -0.73 -0.64
C THR A 583 6.38 0.50 0.22
N PHE A 584 7.15 1.57 0.03
CA PHE A 584 6.82 2.89 0.53
C PHE A 584 6.09 3.70 -0.54
N ALA A 585 5.17 4.56 -0.12
CA ALA A 585 4.54 5.55 -0.97
C ALA A 585 4.52 6.90 -0.25
N SER A 586 4.75 7.97 -1.00
CA SER A 586 4.71 9.33 -0.43
C SER A 586 3.28 9.76 -0.10
N GLU A 587 3.16 10.58 0.95
CA GLU A 587 2.02 11.48 1.17
C GLU A 587 2.02 12.66 0.19
N GLY A 588 3.16 12.96 -0.44
CA GLY A 588 3.32 14.06 -1.37
C GLY A 588 2.69 13.78 -2.73
N THR A 589 1.90 14.71 -3.22
CA THR A 589 1.32 14.76 -4.57
C THR A 589 2.13 15.68 -5.47
N LEU A 590 2.70 16.74 -4.90
CA LEU A 590 3.38 17.81 -5.61
C LEU A 590 4.76 18.07 -5.00
N PRO A 591 5.66 18.76 -5.73
CA PRO A 591 7.01 19.03 -5.23
C PRO A 591 7.07 19.88 -3.95
N ASN A 592 6.00 20.60 -3.61
CA ASN A 592 5.92 21.49 -2.44
C ASN A 592 5.50 20.77 -1.14
N ASP A 593 5.25 19.47 -1.19
CA ASP A 593 4.87 18.69 -0.02
C ASP A 593 6.03 18.53 0.97
N GLN A 594 5.75 18.88 2.24
CA GLN A 594 6.76 18.88 3.29
C GLN A 594 6.97 17.47 3.85
N SER A 595 8.21 16.95 3.73
CA SER A 595 8.74 15.75 4.40
C SER A 595 8.24 14.38 3.93
N VAL A 596 8.41 14.13 2.63
CA VAL A 596 8.28 12.85 1.92
C VAL A 596 9.33 11.79 2.29
N GLY A 597 10.02 11.95 3.42
CA GLY A 597 11.14 11.11 3.84
C GLY A 597 10.66 9.81 4.45
N GLN A 598 11.10 8.69 3.91
CA GLN A 598 10.73 7.36 4.40
C GLN A 598 11.99 6.52 4.50
N GLU A 599 12.17 5.81 5.62
CA GLU A 599 13.39 5.06 5.88
C GLU A 599 13.09 3.66 6.40
N MET A 600 13.78 2.67 5.84
CA MET A 600 13.90 1.35 6.43
C MET A 600 15.34 1.13 6.86
N TYR A 601 15.54 0.70 8.11
CA TYR A 601 16.88 0.46 8.62
C TYR A 601 17.04 -0.79 9.49
N ASN A 602 18.24 -1.39 9.43
CA ASN A 602 18.65 -2.56 10.20
C ASN A 602 17.69 -3.75 10.05
N SER A 603 17.29 -4.05 8.82
CA SER A 603 16.25 -5.05 8.53
C SER A 603 16.78 -6.20 7.67
N LEU A 604 16.10 -7.34 7.78
CA LEU A 604 16.37 -8.55 7.02
C LEU A 604 15.18 -8.83 6.09
N ILE A 605 15.46 -9.02 4.80
CA ILE A 605 14.47 -9.37 3.79
C ILE A 605 14.92 -10.64 3.07
N VAL A 606 14.10 -11.68 3.14
CA VAL A 606 14.35 -13.01 2.60
C VAL A 606 13.39 -13.26 1.43
N GLY A 607 13.91 -13.57 0.25
CA GLY A 607 13.08 -13.89 -0.92
C GLY A 607 12.34 -15.21 -0.72
N GLU A 608 13.11 -16.28 -0.54
CA GLU A 608 12.61 -17.63 -0.26
C GLU A 608 13.26 -18.20 1.02
N SER A 609 12.43 -18.52 2.02
CA SER A 609 12.87 -19.21 3.24
C SER A 609 12.95 -20.73 3.04
N ASP A 610 13.27 -21.50 4.10
CA ASP A 610 13.21 -22.98 4.04
C ASP A 610 11.77 -23.52 4.21
N ASN A 611 10.77 -22.66 4.39
CA ASN A 611 9.36 -23.03 4.48
C ASN A 611 8.73 -23.16 3.08
N PHE A 612 8.79 -24.37 2.52
CA PHE A 612 8.23 -24.68 1.20
C PHE A 612 6.71 -24.64 1.13
N GLY A 613 6.02 -24.67 2.29
CA GLY A 613 4.57 -24.71 2.35
C GLY A 613 3.95 -26.05 1.96
N GLN A 614 2.62 -26.10 1.95
CA GLN A 614 1.82 -27.25 1.55
C GLN A 614 0.79 -26.85 0.50
N GLN A 615 0.69 -27.66 -0.56
CA GLN A 615 -0.30 -27.47 -1.63
C GLN A 615 -1.73 -27.31 -1.08
N SER A 616 -2.46 -26.32 -1.60
CA SER A 616 -3.89 -26.10 -1.36
C SER A 616 -4.60 -25.75 -2.66
N ASN A 617 -5.94 -25.75 -2.65
CA ASN A 617 -6.73 -25.35 -3.82
C ASN A 617 -6.69 -23.84 -4.10
N ASN A 618 -6.31 -23.04 -3.09
CA ASN A 618 -6.35 -21.58 -3.16
C ASN A 618 -4.98 -20.97 -3.53
N ILE A 619 -3.90 -21.76 -3.42
CA ILE A 619 -2.52 -21.28 -3.53
C ILE A 619 -1.79 -22.00 -4.66
N PRO A 620 -1.13 -21.27 -5.58
CA PRO A 620 -0.32 -21.88 -6.63
C PRO A 620 0.80 -22.73 -6.03
N PHE A 621 0.98 -23.93 -6.55
CA PHE A 621 2.04 -24.86 -6.16
C PHE A 621 2.92 -25.17 -7.37
N ILE A 622 4.17 -24.71 -7.33
CA ILE A 622 5.11 -24.77 -8.46
C ILE A 622 6.44 -25.32 -7.96
N ASN A 623 6.98 -26.33 -8.63
CA ASN A 623 8.28 -26.96 -8.32
C ASN A 623 8.43 -27.38 -6.83
N GLY A 624 7.37 -27.93 -6.23
CA GLY A 624 7.41 -28.43 -4.85
C GLY A 624 7.28 -27.35 -3.77
N ARG A 625 6.88 -26.12 -4.11
CA ARG A 625 6.71 -24.99 -3.18
C ARG A 625 5.41 -24.22 -3.45
N THR A 626 4.81 -23.68 -2.40
CA THR A 626 3.71 -22.72 -2.51
C THR A 626 4.21 -21.33 -2.89
N TYR A 627 3.51 -20.69 -3.81
CA TYR A 627 3.84 -19.37 -4.34
C TYR A 627 2.77 -18.35 -3.91
N PRO A 628 3.14 -17.07 -3.73
CA PRO A 628 2.18 -16.02 -3.46
C PRO A 628 1.15 -15.92 -4.61
N TYR A 629 -0.11 -15.71 -4.27
CA TYR A 629 -1.21 -15.54 -5.24
C TYR A 629 -1.12 -14.14 -5.88
N GLY A 630 -0.36 -14.04 -6.97
CA GLY A 630 -0.32 -12.85 -7.84
C GLY A 630 -0.05 -13.28 -9.28
N GLU A 631 -0.74 -12.68 -10.24
CA GLU A 631 -0.61 -12.97 -11.70
C GLU A 631 -0.50 -14.47 -12.01
N ASN A 632 -1.46 -15.27 -11.54
CA ASN A 632 -1.51 -16.73 -11.73
C ASN A 632 -0.30 -17.49 -11.14
N GLY A 633 0.28 -16.98 -10.07
CA GLY A 633 1.45 -17.57 -9.40
C GLY A 633 2.79 -17.26 -10.07
N LEU A 634 2.81 -16.38 -11.07
CA LEU A 634 4.03 -15.97 -11.78
C LEU A 634 4.47 -14.53 -11.45
N MET A 635 3.80 -13.89 -10.49
CA MET A 635 4.18 -12.55 -10.04
C MET A 635 5.67 -12.50 -9.69
N PRO A 636 6.41 -11.51 -10.23
CA PRO A 636 7.81 -11.32 -9.87
C PRO A 636 7.97 -11.04 -8.38
N ILE A 637 8.97 -11.68 -7.75
CA ILE A 637 9.34 -11.40 -6.37
C ILE A 637 10.28 -10.19 -6.31
N ARG A 638 9.94 -9.24 -5.44
CA ARG A 638 10.79 -8.09 -5.08
C ARG A 638 10.92 -8.01 -3.56
N GLY A 639 12.14 -8.02 -3.04
CA GLY A 639 12.38 -7.86 -1.61
C GLY A 639 11.93 -6.48 -1.11
N PHE A 640 12.40 -5.42 -1.77
CA PHE A 640 11.91 -4.06 -1.58
C PHE A 640 11.50 -3.46 -2.92
N GLU A 641 10.36 -2.78 -2.96
CA GLU A 641 9.84 -2.10 -4.14
C GLU A 641 9.98 -0.58 -3.97
N ILE A 642 10.86 0.02 -4.78
CA ILE A 642 11.07 1.46 -4.84
C ILE A 642 9.88 2.10 -5.56
N TYR A 643 9.27 3.08 -4.91
CA TYR A 643 8.14 3.84 -5.43
C TYR A 643 8.18 5.28 -4.90
N ASP A 644 7.11 6.05 -5.12
CA ASP A 644 6.93 7.46 -4.79
C ASP A 644 7.50 7.88 -3.43
N GLY A 645 8.17 9.03 -3.39
CA GLY A 645 8.79 9.59 -2.18
C GLY A 645 10.31 9.51 -2.15
N THR A 646 10.91 10.14 -1.15
CA THR A 646 12.34 10.04 -0.88
C THR A 646 12.57 8.88 0.08
N ILE A 647 13.06 7.76 -0.46
CA ILE A 647 13.24 6.51 0.28
C ILE A 647 14.72 6.33 0.64
N THR A 648 15.00 5.97 1.90
CA THR A 648 16.33 5.56 2.34
C THR A 648 16.31 4.12 2.83
N LEU A 649 17.17 3.27 2.25
CA LEU A 649 17.42 1.91 2.71
C LEU A 649 18.81 1.84 3.34
N ASN A 650 18.89 1.54 4.64
CA ASN A 650 20.15 1.55 5.37
C ASN A 650 20.36 0.26 6.16
N SER A 651 21.52 -0.38 6.00
CA SER A 651 21.87 -1.59 6.78
C SER A 651 20.84 -2.71 6.57
N ILE A 652 20.51 -2.98 5.30
CA ILE A 652 19.55 -4.01 4.92
C ILE A 652 20.29 -5.26 4.45
N VAL A 653 19.88 -6.42 4.95
CA VAL A 653 20.34 -7.72 4.46
C VAL A 653 19.26 -8.31 3.56
N PHE A 654 19.58 -8.48 2.28
CA PHE A 654 18.76 -9.26 1.35
C PHE A 654 19.32 -10.67 1.23
N SER A 655 18.47 -11.68 1.44
CA SER A 655 18.87 -13.09 1.40
C SER A 655 17.96 -13.93 0.49
N SER A 656 18.54 -14.93 -0.19
CA SER A 656 17.79 -15.99 -0.88
C SER A 656 16.86 -15.49 -2.00
N PHE A 657 17.38 -14.66 -2.90
CA PHE A 657 16.66 -14.22 -4.11
C PHE A 657 17.26 -14.92 -5.34
N ASN A 658 16.75 -16.12 -5.65
CA ASN A 658 17.25 -16.97 -6.72
C ASN A 658 16.21 -17.15 -7.83
N SER A 659 16.70 -17.26 -9.06
CA SER A 659 15.93 -17.32 -10.31
C SER A 659 16.25 -18.55 -11.17
N ILE A 660 17.40 -19.21 -10.98
CA ILE A 660 17.86 -20.34 -11.81
C ILE A 660 16.85 -21.51 -11.92
N ASN A 661 16.04 -21.75 -10.88
CA ASN A 661 15.08 -22.86 -10.84
C ASN A 661 13.61 -22.40 -10.85
N SER A 662 13.36 -21.12 -11.17
CA SER A 662 12.04 -20.54 -11.11
C SER A 662 11.64 -19.87 -12.42
N LYS A 663 10.38 -20.07 -12.84
CA LYS A 663 9.81 -19.35 -13.98
C LYS A 663 9.48 -17.89 -13.66
N ARG A 664 9.54 -17.48 -12.39
CA ARG A 664 9.32 -16.10 -11.96
C ARG A 664 10.65 -15.35 -11.81
N ASN A 665 10.63 -14.08 -12.16
CA ASN A 665 11.72 -13.17 -11.87
C ASN A 665 11.77 -12.92 -10.35
N SER A 666 12.96 -12.95 -9.75
CA SER A 666 13.19 -12.75 -8.32
C SER A 666 14.33 -11.77 -8.15
N SER A 667 14.14 -10.73 -7.35
CA SER A 667 15.15 -9.69 -7.14
C SER A 667 15.09 -9.10 -5.73
N ALA A 668 16.24 -8.69 -5.20
CA ALA A 668 16.31 -8.05 -3.89
C ALA A 668 15.61 -6.68 -3.89
N ILE A 669 15.90 -5.84 -4.88
CA ILE A 669 15.28 -4.52 -5.05
C ILE A 669 14.70 -4.43 -6.45
N GLY A 670 13.44 -3.98 -6.55
CA GLY A 670 12.82 -3.62 -7.81
C GLY A 670 12.07 -2.30 -7.72
N PHE A 671 11.39 -1.92 -8.79
CA PHE A 671 10.61 -0.68 -8.88
C PHE A 671 9.13 -1.00 -9.05
N PHE A 672 8.26 -0.05 -8.69
CA PHE A 672 6.82 -0.18 -8.92
C PHE A 672 6.53 -0.44 -10.40
N ARG A 673 5.63 -1.38 -10.67
CA ARG A 673 5.29 -1.81 -12.04
C ARG A 673 4.32 -0.86 -12.70
N LEU A 674 4.48 -0.66 -14.01
CA LEU A 674 3.65 0.27 -14.79
C LEU A 674 3.64 1.67 -14.15
N ASN A 675 4.80 2.11 -13.66
CA ASN A 675 4.87 3.33 -12.88
C ASN A 675 4.73 4.55 -13.80
N ASP A 676 3.57 5.18 -13.77
CA ASP A 676 3.30 6.47 -14.42
C ASP A 676 3.54 7.65 -13.47
N TRP A 677 4.00 7.38 -12.25
CA TRP A 677 4.18 8.36 -11.19
C TRP A 677 5.66 8.56 -10.81
N GLN A 678 5.92 9.55 -9.97
CA GLN A 678 7.28 10.03 -9.69
C GLN A 678 8.11 9.10 -8.79
N ILE A 679 9.44 9.24 -8.90
CA ILE A 679 10.42 8.65 -7.98
C ILE A 679 11.42 9.75 -7.60
N SER A 680 11.78 9.88 -6.32
CA SER A 680 12.77 10.89 -5.89
C SER A 680 14.18 10.57 -6.39
N SER A 681 14.89 11.59 -6.89
CA SER A 681 16.33 11.51 -7.22
C SER A 681 17.24 11.40 -5.99
N GLU A 682 16.69 11.59 -4.79
CA GLU A 682 17.39 11.42 -3.51
C GLU A 682 17.13 10.07 -2.85
N THR A 683 16.33 9.20 -3.50
CA THR A 683 16.15 7.82 -3.03
C THR A 683 17.49 7.09 -3.03
N SER A 684 17.87 6.52 -1.88
CA SER A 684 19.23 6.08 -1.62
C SER A 684 19.34 4.77 -0.85
N LEU A 685 20.50 4.13 -1.01
CA LEU A 685 20.89 2.93 -0.30
C LEU A 685 22.28 3.09 0.33
N LYS A 686 22.46 2.41 1.47
CA LYS A 686 23.71 2.39 2.23
C LYS A 686 23.82 1.10 3.04
N ASN A 687 25.03 0.56 3.15
CA ASN A 687 25.37 -0.62 3.95
C ASN A 687 24.47 -1.83 3.60
N ILE A 688 24.23 -2.06 2.31
CA ILE A 688 23.41 -3.18 1.84
C ILE A 688 24.26 -4.44 1.78
N LYS A 689 23.70 -5.58 2.21
CA LYS A 689 24.35 -6.88 2.12
C LYS A 689 23.47 -7.87 1.36
N TYR A 690 24.06 -8.56 0.40
CA TYR A 690 23.40 -9.59 -0.40
C TYR A 690 23.95 -10.97 -0.03
N ILE A 691 23.08 -11.93 0.28
CA ILE A 691 23.44 -13.31 0.63
C ILE A 691 22.62 -14.26 -0.24
N ASN A 692 23.26 -15.01 -1.14
CA ASN A 692 22.55 -15.88 -2.11
C ASN A 692 21.48 -15.09 -2.89
N VAL A 693 21.92 -14.02 -3.56
CA VAL A 693 21.07 -13.16 -4.40
C VAL A 693 21.63 -13.21 -5.81
N GLU A 694 20.84 -13.72 -6.75
CA GLU A 694 21.21 -13.78 -8.17
C GLU A 694 20.91 -12.47 -8.91
N LYS A 695 19.98 -11.66 -8.41
CA LYS A 695 19.60 -10.38 -9.03
C LYS A 695 19.33 -9.34 -7.96
N GLU A 696 20.29 -8.43 -7.77
CA GLU A 696 20.20 -7.40 -6.75
C GLU A 696 19.20 -6.31 -7.12
N ILE A 697 19.23 -5.87 -8.37
CA ILE A 697 18.37 -4.80 -8.91
C ILE A 697 17.58 -5.34 -10.11
N HIS A 698 16.30 -4.99 -10.17
CA HIS A 698 15.47 -5.20 -11.35
C HIS A 698 14.70 -3.94 -11.73
N PHE A 699 14.96 -3.43 -12.93
CA PHE A 699 14.06 -2.47 -13.57
C PHE A 699 13.02 -3.19 -14.45
N GLU A 700 11.77 -2.76 -14.36
CA GLU A 700 10.65 -3.33 -15.12
C GLU A 700 10.79 -3.09 -16.62
N GLN A 701 10.17 -3.85 -17.51
CA GLN A 701 10.34 -3.63 -18.96
C GLN A 701 9.49 -2.48 -19.50
N THR A 702 8.50 -2.05 -18.73
CA THR A 702 7.60 -0.97 -19.09
C THR A 702 8.36 0.36 -19.14
N LEU A 703 7.89 1.26 -20.01
CA LEU A 703 8.43 2.61 -20.18
C LEU A 703 7.29 3.62 -19.99
N MET A 704 6.53 3.49 -18.89
CA MET A 704 5.69 4.60 -18.42
C MET A 704 6.59 5.73 -17.92
N ASP A 705 6.06 6.94 -17.76
CA ASP A 705 6.89 8.11 -17.47
C ASP A 705 7.69 7.98 -16.16
N GLY A 706 7.12 7.36 -15.13
CA GLY A 706 7.80 7.00 -13.88
C GLY A 706 8.86 5.90 -14.04
N ASP A 707 8.60 4.90 -14.89
CA ASP A 707 9.59 3.87 -15.22
C ASP A 707 10.82 4.49 -15.88
N LYS A 708 10.61 5.41 -16.84
CA LYS A 708 11.70 6.08 -17.59
C LYS A 708 12.65 6.85 -16.68
N ILE A 709 12.13 7.42 -15.59
CA ILE A 709 12.89 8.23 -14.63
C ILE A 709 13.31 7.45 -13.37
N SER A 710 13.15 6.12 -13.38
CA SER A 710 13.55 5.29 -12.24
C SER A 710 15.04 5.44 -11.93
N THR A 711 15.34 5.77 -10.67
CA THR A 711 16.70 6.01 -10.20
C THR A 711 16.88 5.60 -8.75
N LEU A 712 18.12 5.31 -8.38
CA LEU A 712 18.51 4.90 -7.04
C LEU A 712 19.97 5.28 -6.79
N ARG A 713 20.28 5.91 -5.65
CA ARG A 713 21.65 6.33 -5.31
C ARG A 713 22.31 5.33 -4.37
N ASP A 714 23.47 4.82 -4.75
CA ASP A 714 24.34 4.04 -3.88
C ASP A 714 25.39 4.95 -3.22
N LEU A 715 25.22 5.21 -1.92
CA LEU A 715 26.04 6.15 -1.18
C LEU A 715 27.45 5.61 -0.88
N ASP A 716 27.57 4.31 -0.59
CA ASP A 716 28.83 3.70 -0.15
C ASP A 716 29.40 2.64 -1.11
N GLY A 717 28.68 2.33 -2.18
CA GLY A 717 29.06 1.33 -3.16
C GLY A 717 28.69 -0.09 -2.74
N SER A 718 27.87 -0.27 -1.71
CA SER A 718 27.49 -1.60 -1.20
C SER A 718 26.68 -2.44 -2.20
N THR A 719 26.10 -1.82 -3.23
CA THR A 719 25.38 -2.49 -4.32
C THR A 719 26.15 -2.40 -5.64
N THR A 720 26.66 -1.23 -6.00
CA THR A 720 27.27 -0.96 -7.31
C THR A 720 28.78 -1.19 -7.35
N ASN A 721 29.42 -1.47 -6.21
CA ASN A 721 30.87 -1.43 -6.00
C ASN A 721 31.51 -0.05 -6.29
N THR A 722 30.69 0.99 -6.39
CA THR A 722 31.10 2.35 -6.73
C THR A 722 30.43 3.34 -5.78
N SER A 723 31.19 3.89 -4.82
CA SER A 723 30.65 4.85 -3.86
C SER A 723 30.09 6.11 -4.52
N ASN A 724 29.06 6.72 -3.94
CA ASN A 724 28.37 7.89 -4.49
C ASN A 724 28.04 7.73 -5.98
N SER A 725 27.49 6.59 -6.38
CA SER A 725 27.01 6.36 -7.74
C SER A 725 25.48 6.39 -7.78
N ILE A 726 24.95 6.57 -8.96
CA ILE A 726 23.52 6.48 -9.23
C ILE A 726 23.26 5.35 -10.21
N LEU A 727 22.15 4.67 -10.03
CA LEU A 727 21.58 3.75 -11.01
C LEU A 727 20.47 4.47 -11.74
N VAL A 728 20.44 4.32 -13.05
CA VAL A 728 19.38 4.81 -13.93
C VAL A 728 19.12 3.78 -15.03
N ARG A 729 18.00 3.94 -15.72
CA ARG A 729 17.64 3.08 -16.85
C ARG A 729 18.67 3.18 -17.97
N ASN A 730 18.83 2.09 -18.72
CA ASN A 730 19.65 2.04 -19.92
C ASN A 730 19.00 2.78 -21.10
N LEU A 731 18.94 4.11 -21.00
CA LEU A 731 18.44 5.01 -22.03
C LEU A 731 19.60 5.89 -22.53
N LEU A 732 19.63 6.16 -23.85
CA LEU A 732 20.63 7.04 -24.46
C LEU A 732 20.68 8.43 -23.80
N PHE A 733 19.54 8.93 -23.31
CA PHE A 733 19.45 10.17 -22.55
C PHE A 733 20.39 10.21 -21.34
N PHE A 734 20.53 9.09 -20.62
CA PHE A 734 21.38 8.96 -19.44
C PHE A 734 22.79 8.43 -19.76
N SER A 735 23.11 8.14 -21.01
CA SER A 735 24.42 7.60 -21.38
C SER A 735 25.46 8.71 -21.45
N THR A 736 26.40 8.72 -20.49
CA THR A 736 27.54 9.66 -20.46
C THR A 736 28.86 8.90 -20.41
N LYS A 737 29.98 9.61 -20.62
CA LYS A 737 31.33 9.05 -20.43
C LYS A 737 31.61 8.61 -18.98
N ASN A 738 30.83 9.11 -18.02
CA ASN A 738 30.93 8.80 -16.59
C ASN A 738 29.97 7.68 -16.16
N CYS A 739 29.29 7.03 -17.13
CA CYS A 739 28.40 5.91 -16.91
C CYS A 739 28.99 4.62 -17.46
N PHE A 740 28.71 3.50 -16.80
CA PHE A 740 29.00 2.17 -17.32
C PHE A 740 27.74 1.29 -17.30
N TYR A 741 27.61 0.45 -18.32
CA TYR A 741 26.46 -0.44 -18.47
C TYR A 741 26.66 -1.73 -17.67
N LYS A 742 25.66 -2.10 -16.86
CA LYS A 742 25.59 -3.38 -16.16
C LYS A 742 24.51 -4.27 -16.76
N GLN A 743 24.93 -5.20 -17.61
CA GLN A 743 24.06 -6.08 -18.39
C GLN A 743 23.03 -6.85 -17.56
N GLN A 744 23.43 -7.39 -16.41
CA GLN A 744 22.55 -8.21 -15.54
C GLN A 744 21.31 -7.46 -15.04
N TRP A 745 21.42 -6.14 -14.90
CA TRP A 745 20.34 -5.27 -14.41
C TRP A 745 19.66 -4.47 -15.52
N ASP A 746 20.22 -4.51 -16.73
CA ASP A 746 19.92 -3.60 -17.84
C ASP A 746 19.87 -2.12 -17.40
N ALA A 747 20.93 -1.70 -16.71
CA ALA A 747 21.02 -0.39 -16.05
C ALA A 747 22.36 0.29 -16.33
N LEU A 748 22.37 1.61 -16.22
CA LEU A 748 23.58 2.42 -16.22
C LEU A 748 23.93 2.79 -14.77
N ILE A 749 25.19 2.57 -14.40
CA ILE A 749 25.76 3.04 -13.15
C ILE A 749 26.62 4.26 -13.47
N CYS A 750 26.28 5.42 -12.93
CA CYS A 750 26.90 6.69 -13.26
C CYS A 750 27.53 7.36 -12.03
N LYS A 751 28.60 8.12 -12.26
CA LYS A 751 29.18 9.06 -11.28
C LYS A 751 28.56 10.46 -11.32
N GLU A 752 27.64 10.68 -12.26
CA GLU A 752 26.84 11.90 -12.32
C GLU A 752 25.97 12.02 -11.06
N ASP A 753 25.55 13.24 -10.76
CA ASP A 753 24.57 13.52 -9.70
C ASP A 753 23.20 13.82 -10.35
N THR A 754 22.11 13.26 -9.84
CA THR A 754 20.75 13.45 -10.39
C THR A 754 19.95 14.51 -9.65
N ARG A 755 19.14 15.26 -10.41
CA ARG A 755 18.12 16.20 -9.93
C ARG A 755 16.84 15.98 -10.70
N GLN A 756 15.78 16.71 -10.34
CA GLN A 756 14.51 16.66 -11.06
C GLN A 756 14.07 18.05 -11.52
N ILE A 757 13.34 18.07 -12.64
CA ILE A 757 12.69 19.26 -13.18
C ILE A 757 11.23 18.91 -13.42
N TYR A 758 10.35 19.56 -12.67
CA TYR A 758 8.91 19.45 -12.82
C TYR A 758 8.41 20.58 -13.75
N ILE A 759 7.60 20.23 -14.74
CA ILE A 759 7.02 21.17 -15.70
C ILE A 759 5.50 21.05 -15.62
N HIS A 760 4.82 22.17 -15.42
CA HIS A 760 3.37 22.24 -15.29
C HIS A 760 2.80 23.29 -16.24
N ASN A 761 1.83 22.88 -17.06
CA ASN A 761 1.01 23.76 -17.87
C ASN A 761 -0.25 24.16 -17.08
N GLU A 762 -0.35 25.43 -16.71
CA GLU A 762 -1.50 25.98 -15.99
C GLU A 762 -2.69 26.36 -16.88
N ASP A 763 -2.46 26.58 -18.18
CA ASP A 763 -3.47 27.11 -19.11
C ASP A 763 -3.71 26.11 -20.24
N THR A 764 -4.36 24.99 -19.86
CA THR A 764 -4.71 23.92 -20.79
C THR A 764 -5.72 24.38 -21.85
N ASP A 765 -6.64 25.28 -21.50
CA ASP A 765 -7.72 25.73 -22.38
C ASP A 765 -7.20 26.59 -23.54
N SER A 766 -6.18 27.39 -23.29
CA SER A 766 -5.55 28.23 -24.31
C SER A 766 -4.41 27.53 -25.06
N THR A 767 -4.09 26.28 -24.70
CA THR A 767 -3.08 25.46 -25.37
C THR A 767 -3.73 24.58 -26.44
N ASN A 768 -3.41 24.81 -27.71
CA ASN A 768 -4.00 24.02 -28.82
C ASN A 768 -3.32 22.66 -28.98
N TYR A 769 -3.74 21.67 -28.21
CA TYR A 769 -3.25 20.30 -28.30
C TYR A 769 -3.66 19.64 -29.62
N LEU A 770 -2.72 18.96 -30.29
CA LEU A 770 -3.05 18.21 -31.50
C LEU A 770 -3.95 17.02 -31.14
N LEU A 771 -5.18 17.01 -31.69
CA LEU A 771 -6.08 15.87 -31.62
C LEU A 771 -5.54 14.72 -32.49
N LEU A 772 -4.79 13.81 -31.88
CA LEU A 772 -4.52 12.50 -32.45
C LEU A 772 -5.82 11.69 -32.35
N SER A 773 -6.24 11.07 -33.47
CA SER A 773 -7.56 10.40 -33.64
C SER A 773 -7.97 9.57 -32.41
N ASN A 774 -9.29 9.43 -32.17
CA ASN A 774 -10.02 8.75 -31.06
C ASN A 774 -9.42 7.46 -30.43
N LYS A 775 -8.34 6.89 -30.98
CA LYS A 775 -7.59 5.76 -30.41
C LYS A 775 -6.45 6.15 -29.46
N LEU A 776 -5.85 7.35 -29.54
CA LEU A 776 -4.73 7.76 -28.66
C LEU A 776 -4.75 9.26 -28.28
N PRO A 777 -5.77 9.77 -27.56
CA PRO A 777 -5.86 11.19 -27.17
C PRO A 777 -4.69 11.66 -26.26
N GLN A 778 -4.10 10.72 -25.51
CA GLN A 778 -3.07 10.95 -24.48
C GLN A 778 -1.77 11.54 -25.06
N LEU A 779 -1.46 11.29 -26.34
CA LEU A 779 -0.21 11.72 -26.98
C LEU A 779 -0.18 13.22 -27.35
N GLY A 780 -1.32 13.91 -27.31
CA GLY A 780 -1.43 15.31 -27.70
C GLY A 780 -0.61 16.28 -26.83
N SER A 781 -0.32 15.90 -25.58
CA SER A 781 0.34 16.71 -24.53
C SER A 781 1.81 16.38 -24.28
N THR A 782 2.53 15.83 -25.25
CA THR A 782 3.89 15.30 -25.02
C THR A 782 4.95 16.41 -24.84
N VAL A 783 5.89 16.21 -23.89
CA VAL A 783 7.10 17.04 -23.69
C VAL A 783 8.36 16.20 -23.92
N VAL A 784 9.34 16.76 -24.62
CA VAL A 784 10.64 16.12 -24.91
C VAL A 784 11.77 16.96 -24.30
N ALA A 785 12.64 16.33 -23.54
CA ALA A 785 13.88 16.92 -23.04
C ALA A 785 15.08 16.42 -23.86
N ILE A 786 15.96 17.32 -24.30
CA ILE A 786 17.20 17.02 -25.02
C ILE A 786 18.38 17.48 -24.18
N ARG A 787 19.35 16.59 -23.97
CA ARG A 787 20.56 16.88 -23.19
C ARG A 787 21.70 17.36 -24.07
N ASP A 788 22.41 18.39 -23.60
CA ASP A 788 23.62 18.99 -24.20
C ASP A 788 23.49 19.38 -25.68
N GLY A 789 22.26 19.58 -26.16
CA GLY A 789 21.97 19.87 -27.56
C GLY A 789 22.30 18.73 -28.53
N ILE A 790 22.31 17.48 -28.05
CA ILE A 790 22.55 16.30 -28.88
C ILE A 790 21.20 15.61 -29.15
N GLU A 791 20.65 15.76 -30.36
CA GLU A 791 19.28 15.35 -30.75
C GLU A 791 18.91 13.90 -30.35
N ASN A 792 19.86 12.95 -30.39
CA ASN A 792 19.60 11.56 -30.05
C ASN A 792 19.62 11.25 -28.53
N GLN A 793 20.04 12.21 -27.70
CA GLN A 793 19.98 12.13 -26.24
C GLN A 793 18.69 12.79 -25.76
N LYS A 794 17.55 12.18 -26.12
CA LYS A 794 16.22 12.69 -25.80
C LYS A 794 15.46 11.79 -24.84
N LEU A 795 14.66 12.40 -23.95
CA LEU A 795 13.69 11.74 -23.09
C LEU A 795 12.32 12.34 -23.33
N GLU A 796 11.33 11.49 -23.57
CA GLU A 796 9.97 11.90 -23.89
C GLU A 796 9.01 11.52 -22.77
N GLN A 797 8.09 12.43 -22.41
CA GLN A 797 7.03 12.21 -21.44
C GLN A 797 5.67 12.60 -21.99
N ILE A 798 4.67 11.80 -21.66
CA ILE A 798 3.27 11.97 -22.08
C ILE A 798 2.49 12.76 -21.01
N GLY A 799 2.99 12.74 -19.77
CA GLY A 799 2.48 13.47 -18.61
C GLY A 799 1.73 12.58 -17.62
N LEU A 800 1.43 13.10 -16.45
CA LEU A 800 0.70 12.37 -15.39
C LEU A 800 -0.77 12.14 -15.81
N PRO A 801 -1.37 10.96 -15.52
CA PRO A 801 -2.67 10.56 -16.05
C PRO A 801 -3.88 11.26 -15.42
N ASN A 802 -3.69 12.06 -14.37
CA ASN A 802 -4.78 12.62 -13.56
C ASN A 802 -5.51 13.81 -14.21
N HIS A 803 -5.06 14.23 -15.40
CA HIS A 803 -5.61 15.36 -16.14
C HIS A 803 -5.83 15.00 -17.61
N SER A 804 -6.86 15.60 -18.23
CA SER A 804 -7.16 15.43 -19.65
C SER A 804 -7.47 16.79 -20.29
N PRO A 805 -6.55 17.36 -21.10
CA PRO A 805 -5.24 16.83 -21.48
C PRO A 805 -4.27 16.75 -20.30
N ARG A 806 -3.24 15.90 -20.40
CA ARG A 806 -2.20 15.79 -19.36
C ARG A 806 -1.37 17.07 -19.38
N ASN A 807 -1.02 17.59 -18.21
CA ASN A 807 -0.41 18.92 -18.08
C ASN A 807 0.77 18.98 -17.09
N GLU A 808 1.14 17.85 -16.49
CA GLU A 808 2.20 17.74 -15.49
C GLU A 808 3.25 16.72 -15.96
N PHE A 809 4.52 17.11 -15.94
CA PHE A 809 5.67 16.33 -16.43
C PHE A 809 6.83 16.44 -15.47
N GLN A 810 7.62 15.39 -15.33
CA GLN A 810 8.71 15.35 -14.37
C GLN A 810 9.94 14.62 -14.91
N PHE A 811 10.97 15.37 -15.22
CA PHE A 811 12.19 14.84 -15.79
C PHE A 811 13.24 14.58 -14.72
N LEU A 812 13.91 13.43 -14.78
CA LEU A 812 15.17 13.18 -14.10
C LEU A 812 16.31 13.72 -14.96
N VAL A 813 17.19 14.53 -14.39
CA VAL A 813 18.31 15.16 -15.09
C VAL A 813 19.62 14.94 -14.34
N PHE A 814 20.74 14.99 -15.04
CA PHE A 814 22.07 15.07 -14.44
C PHE A 814 22.44 16.52 -14.16
N LYS A 815 23.11 16.74 -13.04
CA LYS A 815 23.74 18.02 -12.68
C LYS A 815 24.83 18.35 -13.71
N ASP A 816 25.12 19.65 -13.86
CA ASP A 816 26.21 20.17 -14.71
C ASP A 816 26.04 19.89 -16.22
N HIS A 817 24.83 19.52 -16.63
CA HIS A 817 24.41 19.37 -18.02
C HIS A 817 23.37 20.43 -18.43
N HIS A 818 23.24 20.64 -19.74
CA HIS A 818 22.25 21.56 -20.30
C HIS A 818 21.03 20.78 -20.82
N TYR A 819 19.83 21.32 -20.63
CA TYR A 819 18.59 20.68 -21.04
C TYR A 819 17.68 21.63 -21.81
N ASP A 820 17.26 21.20 -22.98
CA ASP A 820 16.32 21.92 -23.82
C ASP A 820 14.99 21.16 -23.86
N PHE A 821 13.89 21.84 -23.58
CA PHE A 821 12.54 21.27 -23.56
C PHE A 821 11.73 21.73 -24.78
N HIS A 822 11.09 20.75 -25.40
CA HIS A 822 10.32 20.86 -26.63
C HIS A 822 8.92 20.26 -26.45
N PHE A 823 7.96 20.81 -27.18
CA PHE A 823 6.55 20.45 -27.19
C PHE A 823 6.18 20.00 -28.61
N PRO A 824 6.50 18.76 -29.03
CA PRO A 824 6.30 18.28 -30.40
C PRO A 824 4.82 18.24 -30.81
N ASN A 825 3.93 17.93 -29.88
CA ASN A 825 2.53 17.66 -30.17
C ASN A 825 1.57 18.80 -29.77
N HIS A 826 2.10 19.90 -29.24
CA HIS A 826 1.30 21.07 -28.88
C HIS A 826 2.18 22.34 -28.85
N PRO A 827 1.60 23.54 -28.94
CA PRO A 827 2.33 24.78 -28.75
C PRO A 827 2.87 24.90 -27.33
N THR A 828 3.95 25.65 -27.17
CA THR A 828 4.42 26.06 -25.84
C THR A 828 3.29 26.79 -25.11
N PRO A 829 2.95 26.37 -23.88
CA PRO A 829 1.79 26.93 -23.19
C PRO A 829 1.91 28.44 -22.91
N PRO A 830 0.79 29.18 -22.89
CA PRO A 830 0.79 30.59 -22.54
C PRO A 830 1.34 30.87 -21.14
N SER A 831 1.10 29.96 -20.18
CA SER A 831 1.67 29.98 -18.84
C SER A 831 2.34 28.63 -18.57
N LEU A 832 3.67 28.65 -18.42
CA LEU A 832 4.46 27.46 -18.12
C LEU A 832 5.17 27.64 -16.79
N ARG A 833 5.00 26.69 -15.88
CA ARG A 833 5.75 26.62 -14.63
C ARG A 833 6.84 25.58 -14.72
N ILE A 834 8.01 25.92 -14.22
CA ILE A 834 9.15 25.03 -14.11
C ILE A 834 9.66 25.07 -12.68
N GLN A 835 9.61 23.93 -12.02
CA GLN A 835 9.91 23.77 -10.61
C GLN A 835 11.00 22.71 -10.45
N PRO A 836 12.25 23.14 -10.22
CA PRO A 836 13.35 22.22 -9.98
C PRO A 836 13.19 21.58 -8.60
N MET A 837 13.38 20.26 -8.52
CA MET A 837 13.23 19.48 -7.29
C MET A 837 14.54 18.78 -6.93
N ASN A 838 14.74 18.60 -5.63
CA ASN A 838 15.92 17.99 -5.04
C ASN A 838 17.24 18.76 -5.28
N TRP A 839 17.18 20.03 -5.68
CA TRP A 839 18.37 20.88 -5.83
C TRP A 839 18.92 21.30 -4.47
N LYS A 840 20.25 21.33 -4.36
CA LYS A 840 20.96 21.77 -3.16
C LYS A 840 21.26 23.25 -3.26
N GLN A 841 21.50 23.88 -2.11
CA GLN A 841 21.86 25.30 -2.07
C GLN A 841 23.06 25.60 -2.99
N SER A 842 22.96 26.71 -3.72
CA SER A 842 23.96 27.19 -4.67
C SER A 842 24.12 26.36 -5.95
N GLU A 843 23.30 25.35 -6.16
CA GLU A 843 23.24 24.65 -7.43
C GLU A 843 22.44 25.43 -8.48
N LYS A 844 22.82 25.26 -9.74
CA LYS A 844 22.24 25.97 -10.87
C LYS A 844 22.12 25.09 -12.10
N VAL A 845 21.18 25.43 -12.96
CA VAL A 845 21.02 24.82 -14.29
C VAL A 845 20.50 25.85 -15.27
N THR A 846 21.06 25.83 -16.47
CA THR A 846 20.51 26.59 -17.60
C THR A 846 19.63 25.67 -18.42
N ILE A 847 18.37 26.05 -18.57
CA ILE A 847 17.38 25.33 -19.37
C ILE A 847 17.04 26.15 -20.61
N GLY A 848 16.84 25.48 -21.74
CA GLY A 848 16.22 26.06 -22.92
C GLY A 848 14.77 25.61 -23.05
N ILE A 849 13.89 26.52 -23.40
CA ILE A 849 12.47 26.24 -23.66
C ILE A 849 12.18 26.67 -25.08
N CYS A 850 11.72 25.76 -25.91
CA CYS A 850 11.25 26.14 -27.24
C CYS A 850 9.97 26.97 -27.09
N ILE A 851 9.90 28.12 -27.77
CA ILE A 851 8.71 28.99 -27.84
C ILE A 851 7.93 28.77 -29.16
N GLY A 852 8.58 28.18 -30.16
CA GLY A 852 7.98 27.80 -31.44
C GLY A 852 7.90 28.93 -32.49
N THR A 853 7.90 30.21 -32.07
CA THR A 853 8.02 31.35 -33.01
C THR A 853 8.58 32.59 -32.35
N SER A 854 9.35 33.38 -33.12
CA SER A 854 9.86 34.70 -32.71
C SER A 854 8.94 35.86 -33.10
N LYS A 855 7.91 35.64 -33.93
CA LYS A 855 7.04 36.71 -34.42
C LYS A 855 5.75 36.81 -33.63
N GLY A 856 5.44 38.00 -33.11
CA GLY A 856 4.14 38.32 -32.50
C GLY A 856 3.90 37.66 -31.14
N ILE A 857 4.99 37.34 -30.42
CA ILE A 857 5.00 36.83 -29.05
C ILE A 857 5.84 37.77 -28.19
N ASN A 858 5.32 38.14 -27.04
CA ASN A 858 6.04 38.80 -25.96
C ASN A 858 6.27 37.79 -24.84
N ILE A 859 7.51 37.75 -24.33
CA ILE A 859 7.95 36.80 -23.29
C ILE A 859 8.22 37.59 -22.02
N THR A 860 7.62 37.15 -20.91
CA THR A 860 7.94 37.62 -19.56
C THR A 860 8.28 36.41 -18.70
N VAL A 861 9.33 36.53 -17.88
CA VAL A 861 9.81 35.43 -17.04
C VAL A 861 9.87 35.92 -15.60
N PHE A 862 9.25 35.16 -14.70
CA PHE A 862 9.23 35.44 -13.27
C PHE A 862 9.96 34.33 -12.52
N LYS A 863 10.63 34.70 -11.44
CA LYS A 863 11.12 33.81 -10.40
C LYS A 863 10.32 34.06 -9.14
N THR A 864 9.88 32.99 -8.47
CA THR A 864 9.15 33.09 -7.21
C THR A 864 9.42 31.87 -6.34
N VAL A 865 8.93 31.89 -5.10
CA VAL A 865 8.98 30.76 -4.17
C VAL A 865 7.55 30.35 -3.82
N ASN A 866 7.16 29.17 -4.27
CA ASN A 866 5.87 28.60 -3.94
C ASN A 866 5.97 27.78 -2.65
N GLY A 867 5.38 28.31 -1.59
CA GLY A 867 5.41 27.74 -0.24
C GLY A 867 4.11 27.02 0.13
N THR A 868 4.23 26.11 1.09
CA THR A 868 3.10 25.34 1.68
C THR A 868 2.15 26.21 2.53
N TYR A 869 2.49 27.49 2.78
CA TYR A 869 1.81 28.43 3.68
C TYR A 869 1.22 29.68 2.98
N GLY A 870 0.77 29.53 1.74
CA GLY A 870 0.33 30.65 0.92
C GLY A 870 1.51 31.32 0.21
N ASN A 871 1.25 31.80 -1.00
CA ASN A 871 2.22 32.43 -1.90
C ASN A 871 3.12 33.40 -1.13
N THR A 872 4.44 33.18 -1.19
CA THR A 872 5.33 34.27 -0.79
C THR A 872 5.23 35.38 -1.84
N ASN A 873 5.07 36.62 -1.38
CA ASN A 873 4.93 37.82 -2.20
C ASN A 873 6.21 38.23 -2.96
N ASN A 874 7.25 37.38 -2.99
CA ASN A 874 8.53 37.67 -3.63
C ASN A 874 8.55 37.13 -5.06
N VAL A 875 7.78 37.77 -5.93
CA VAL A 875 7.83 37.56 -7.37
C VAL A 875 8.85 38.53 -7.94
N GLN A 876 9.93 38.02 -8.51
CA GLN A 876 10.94 38.79 -9.22
C GLN A 876 10.77 38.60 -10.72
N GLU A 877 10.54 39.67 -11.46
CA GLU A 877 10.62 39.63 -12.93
C GLU A 877 12.09 39.64 -13.37
N LEU A 878 12.44 38.75 -14.30
CA LEU A 878 13.78 38.66 -14.88
C LEU A 878 13.89 39.62 -16.08
N TYR A 879 15.11 40.04 -16.42
CA TYR A 879 15.36 40.96 -17.53
C TYR A 879 15.95 40.27 -18.77
N PRO A 880 15.57 40.64 -20.00
CA PRO A 880 16.18 40.10 -21.20
C PRO A 880 17.66 40.52 -21.32
N THR A 881 18.52 39.63 -21.81
CA THR A 881 19.92 39.89 -22.16
C THR A 881 20.17 39.65 -23.65
N ILE A 882 21.37 39.99 -24.14
CA ILE A 882 21.72 39.94 -25.58
C ILE A 882 22.33 38.61 -26.04
N SER A 883 22.76 37.74 -25.13
CA SER A 883 23.35 36.44 -25.50
C SER A 883 23.17 35.37 -24.43
N LYS A 884 23.21 34.10 -24.85
CA LYS A 884 23.10 32.92 -23.96
C LYS A 884 24.16 32.92 -22.85
N ASN A 885 25.37 33.42 -23.12
CA ASN A 885 26.48 33.44 -22.17
C ASN A 885 26.30 34.48 -21.04
N LEU A 886 25.39 35.43 -21.21
CA LEU A 886 25.07 36.47 -20.22
C LEU A 886 23.83 36.13 -19.38
N VAL A 887 23.25 34.94 -19.56
CA VAL A 887 22.12 34.47 -18.75
C VAL A 887 22.60 34.26 -17.32
N SER A 888 21.91 34.89 -16.37
CA SER A 888 22.17 34.83 -14.94
C SER A 888 20.88 34.51 -14.19
N GLU A 889 20.92 34.58 -12.86
CA GLU A 889 19.75 34.34 -12.00
C GLU A 889 18.67 35.41 -12.11
N SER A 890 19.03 36.57 -12.68
CA SER A 890 18.17 37.75 -12.85
C SER A 890 17.85 38.04 -14.33
N THR A 891 18.32 37.21 -15.27
CA THR A 891 18.18 37.47 -16.71
C THR A 891 17.76 36.24 -17.51
N TYR A 892 17.22 36.47 -18.72
CA TYR A 892 16.91 35.43 -19.70
C TYR A 892 17.34 35.86 -21.11
N TYR A 893 17.55 34.90 -22.01
CA TYR A 893 17.92 35.18 -23.39
C TYR A 893 16.99 34.45 -24.36
N PHE A 894 16.36 35.18 -25.28
CA PHE A 894 15.56 34.60 -26.35
C PHE A 894 16.34 34.64 -27.67
N HIS A 895 16.63 33.47 -28.23
CA HIS A 895 17.36 33.32 -29.48
C HIS A 895 16.36 33.24 -30.65
N GLU A 896 16.11 34.38 -31.32
CA GLU A 896 15.02 34.53 -32.29
C GLU A 896 15.08 33.56 -33.48
N SER A 897 16.28 33.18 -33.94
CA SER A 897 16.43 32.31 -35.12
C SER A 897 16.14 30.84 -34.82
N THR A 898 16.41 30.39 -33.60
CA THR A 898 16.06 29.02 -33.15
C THR A 898 14.73 28.98 -32.40
N SER A 899 14.18 30.15 -32.04
CA SER A 899 13.01 30.29 -31.16
C SER A 899 13.18 29.65 -29.77
N MET A 900 14.42 29.55 -29.28
CA MET A 900 14.75 29.01 -27.96
C MET A 900 14.89 30.11 -26.90
N LEU A 901 14.23 29.93 -25.76
CA LEU A 901 14.34 30.78 -24.58
C LEU A 901 15.25 30.12 -23.55
N TYR A 902 16.40 30.73 -23.24
CA TYR A 902 17.35 30.26 -22.26
C TYR A 902 17.20 31.01 -20.94
N ILE A 903 17.01 30.26 -19.85
CA ILE A 903 16.84 30.78 -18.49
C ILE A 903 17.73 29.98 -17.54
N MET A 904 18.32 30.62 -16.53
CA MET A 904 19.06 29.94 -15.47
C MET A 904 18.21 29.83 -14.21
N TYR A 905 18.06 28.62 -13.72
CA TYR A 905 17.64 28.37 -12.35
C TYR A 905 18.84 28.39 -11.41
N TYR A 906 18.66 28.95 -10.22
CA TYR A 906 19.63 28.96 -9.13
C TYR A 906 18.88 28.75 -7.82
N GLN A 907 19.29 27.74 -7.05
CA GLN A 907 18.70 27.40 -5.75
C GLN A 907 19.32 28.24 -4.62
N TYR A 908 18.57 29.19 -4.05
CA TYR A 908 19.06 30.04 -2.95
C TYR A 908 19.03 29.35 -1.60
N ASN A 909 17.94 28.66 -1.31
CA ASN A 909 17.67 28.12 0.02
C ASN A 909 18.15 26.66 0.13
N SER A 910 18.63 26.28 1.31
CA SER A 910 18.96 24.89 1.64
C SER A 910 17.69 24.07 1.91
N LYS A 911 17.69 22.81 1.49
CA LYS A 911 16.66 21.82 1.85
C LYS A 911 17.17 20.78 2.83
N THR A 912 16.26 20.12 3.54
CA THR A 912 16.56 18.86 4.23
C THR A 912 16.61 17.72 3.20
N HIS A 913 17.33 16.65 3.49
CA HIS A 913 17.47 15.52 2.55
C HIS A 913 16.14 14.81 2.29
N TYR A 914 15.23 14.80 3.26
CA TYR A 914 13.91 14.15 3.16
C TYR A 914 12.86 14.94 2.36
N SER A 915 13.08 16.22 2.09
CA SER A 915 12.14 17.07 1.35
C SER A 915 12.60 17.28 -0.08
N TYR A 916 11.64 17.40 -1.01
CA TYR A 916 11.92 17.78 -2.39
C TYR A 916 12.47 19.20 -2.50
N CYS A 917 12.03 20.09 -1.61
CA CYS A 917 12.34 21.51 -1.63
C CYS A 917 12.75 22.06 -0.25
N PRO A 918 13.32 23.28 -0.19
CA PRO A 918 13.56 24.00 1.06
C PRO A 918 12.30 24.20 1.91
N GLU A 919 12.48 24.38 3.23
CA GLU A 919 11.36 24.55 4.18
C GLU A 919 10.43 25.72 3.85
N LYS A 920 10.96 26.78 3.22
CA LYS A 920 10.20 27.98 2.83
C LYS A 920 9.39 27.81 1.54
N GLY A 921 9.52 26.67 0.85
CA GLY A 921 8.88 26.40 -0.44
C GLY A 921 9.87 26.10 -1.55
N CYS A 922 9.34 25.71 -2.69
CA CYS A 922 10.12 25.46 -3.89
C CYS A 922 10.31 26.75 -4.68
N GLU A 923 11.55 27.04 -5.04
CA GLU A 923 11.83 28.08 -6.03
C GLU A 923 11.34 27.62 -7.41
N GLU A 924 10.59 28.46 -8.10
CA GLU A 924 9.97 28.16 -9.40
C GLU A 924 10.23 29.29 -10.41
N LEU A 925 10.25 28.91 -11.68
CA LEU A 925 10.26 29.82 -12.83
C LEU A 925 8.88 29.78 -13.49
N ILE A 926 8.31 30.97 -13.75
CA ILE A 926 7.03 31.13 -14.45
C ILE A 926 7.30 31.87 -15.75
N ILE A 927 7.02 31.23 -16.88
CA ILE A 927 7.16 31.81 -18.21
C ILE A 927 5.76 32.16 -18.71
N LYS A 928 5.53 33.45 -18.95
CA LYS A 928 4.26 33.95 -19.51
C LYS A 928 4.48 34.48 -20.92
N LEU A 929 3.70 33.94 -21.85
CA LEU A 929 3.69 34.30 -23.25
C LEU A 929 2.40 35.06 -23.56
N THR A 930 2.52 36.21 -24.23
CA THR A 930 1.36 36.98 -24.71
C THR A 930 1.52 37.35 -26.18
N GLY A 931 0.43 37.57 -26.91
CA GLY A 931 0.45 37.97 -28.32
C GLY A 931 -0.39 37.08 -29.23
N LYS A 932 -0.42 37.43 -30.52
CA LYS A 932 -1.37 36.84 -31.50
C LYS A 932 -1.06 35.38 -31.88
N ASN A 933 0.18 34.95 -31.69
CA ASN A 933 0.67 33.63 -32.11
C ASN A 933 0.91 32.65 -30.94
N VAL A 934 0.67 33.10 -29.70
CA VAL A 934 0.75 32.25 -28.50
C VAL A 934 -0.29 31.12 -28.58
N GLY A 935 0.09 29.91 -28.16
CA GLY A 935 -0.82 28.76 -28.15
C GLY A 935 -1.23 28.28 -29.55
N ARG A 936 -0.52 28.68 -30.62
CA ARG A 936 -0.88 28.32 -32.02
C ARG A 936 0.22 27.65 -32.82
N VAL A 937 1.48 27.90 -32.48
CA VAL A 937 2.65 27.34 -33.19
C VAL A 937 3.27 26.24 -32.34
N THR A 938 3.51 25.06 -32.94
CA THR A 938 4.13 23.92 -32.26
C THR A 938 5.39 24.35 -31.53
N GLY A 939 5.52 23.98 -30.26
CA GLY A 939 6.69 24.30 -29.44
C GLY A 939 7.87 23.37 -29.73
N ASP A 940 8.12 23.05 -31.01
CA ASP A 940 9.19 22.16 -31.44
C ASP A 940 10.26 22.88 -32.27
N CYS A 941 11.33 23.25 -31.60
CA CYS A 941 12.47 23.95 -32.17
C CYS A 941 13.61 23.01 -32.57
N GLN A 942 13.44 21.69 -32.50
CA GLN A 942 14.54 20.72 -32.69
C GLN A 942 15.26 20.93 -34.02
N SER A 943 14.48 21.03 -35.10
CA SER A 943 15.00 21.25 -36.46
C SER A 943 15.80 22.55 -36.59
N LEU A 944 15.35 23.64 -35.97
CA LEU A 944 16.03 24.92 -36.01
C LEU A 944 17.28 24.94 -35.11
N THR A 945 17.31 24.16 -34.04
CA THR A 945 18.33 24.25 -32.98
C THR A 945 19.49 23.28 -33.20
N TYR A 946 19.23 22.07 -33.71
CA TYR A 946 20.23 20.98 -33.77
C TYR A 946 20.58 20.53 -35.19
N GLY A 947 19.97 21.13 -36.21
CA GLY A 947 20.06 20.65 -37.59
C GLY A 947 18.69 20.27 -38.11
N SER A 948 18.30 20.86 -39.24
CA SER A 948 16.98 20.61 -39.81
C SER A 948 16.94 19.17 -40.29
N SER A 949 16.15 18.30 -39.66
CA SER A 949 15.82 17.00 -40.24
C SER A 949 14.38 17.02 -40.75
N PHE A 950 14.18 16.47 -41.94
CA PHE A 950 12.89 16.34 -42.58
C PHE A 950 12.54 14.86 -42.67
N THR A 951 11.64 14.43 -41.79
CA THR A 951 11.23 13.02 -41.68
C THR A 951 10.23 12.65 -42.77
N LEU A 952 10.57 11.63 -43.56
CA LEU A 952 9.76 11.04 -44.60
C LEU A 952 8.89 9.89 -44.06
N PHE A 953 9.40 9.15 -43.07
CA PHE A 953 8.69 8.06 -42.41
C PHE A 953 9.16 7.88 -40.96
N ASP A 954 8.22 7.89 -40.00
CA ASP A 954 8.38 7.50 -38.59
C ASP A 954 7.04 6.92 -38.04
N GLU A 955 6.91 6.81 -36.71
CA GLU A 955 5.71 6.31 -36.04
C GLU A 955 4.43 7.14 -36.29
N VAL A 956 4.59 8.44 -36.57
CA VAL A 956 3.49 9.37 -36.89
C VAL A 956 3.57 9.68 -38.38
N VAL A 957 3.15 8.72 -39.21
CA VAL A 957 3.10 8.83 -40.69
C VAL A 957 2.87 10.28 -41.12
N ASN A 958 3.92 10.90 -41.68
CA ASN A 958 3.89 12.32 -42.03
C ASN A 958 2.78 12.59 -43.06
N ARG A 959 1.69 13.23 -42.62
CA ARG A 959 0.48 13.48 -43.43
C ARG A 959 0.72 14.38 -44.66
N LYS A 960 1.93 14.94 -44.84
CA LYS A 960 2.33 15.73 -46.01
C LYS A 960 2.65 14.90 -47.26
N PHE A 961 2.82 13.57 -47.14
CA PHE A 961 3.12 12.69 -48.26
C PHE A 961 1.88 11.94 -48.74
N ASP A 962 1.64 11.98 -50.05
CA ASP A 962 0.71 11.04 -50.70
C ASP A 962 1.48 9.73 -50.80
N ASN A 963 1.46 8.96 -49.71
CA ASN A 963 1.98 7.60 -49.72
C ASN A 963 1.04 6.79 -50.62
N SER A 964 1.30 6.82 -51.93
CA SER A 964 0.66 5.93 -52.88
C SER A 964 1.19 4.54 -52.61
N PHE A 965 0.63 3.88 -51.59
CA PHE A 965 0.93 2.50 -51.27
C PHE A 965 0.44 1.63 -52.43
N LYS A 966 1.27 1.40 -53.46
CA LYS A 966 1.26 0.11 -54.16
C LYS A 966 2.07 -0.85 -53.29
N MET A 967 1.63 -1.07 -52.06
CA MET A 967 2.26 -2.00 -51.14
C MET A 967 1.66 -3.38 -51.32
N ASP A 968 2.51 -4.39 -51.15
CA ASP A 968 2.05 -5.76 -50.94
C ASP A 968 1.70 -6.03 -49.45
N LYS A 969 2.08 -5.18 -48.46
CA LYS A 969 1.70 -5.35 -47.03
C LYS A 969 1.69 -4.05 -46.20
N SER A 970 0.90 -4.04 -45.12
CA SER A 970 0.64 -2.96 -44.15
C SER A 970 1.82 -2.63 -43.22
N ILE A 971 1.90 -1.38 -42.72
CA ILE A 971 2.76 -0.95 -41.60
C ILE A 971 2.52 -1.88 -40.40
N ILE A 972 3.59 -2.30 -39.71
CA ILE A 972 3.50 -3.16 -38.52
C ILE A 972 3.64 -2.28 -37.28
N TYR A 973 2.68 -2.41 -36.35
CA TYR A 973 2.70 -1.73 -35.06
C TYR A 973 3.16 -2.72 -33.99
N ASN A 974 4.45 -2.66 -33.65
CA ASN A 974 5.04 -3.44 -32.56
C ASN A 974 6.29 -2.73 -32.02
N SER A 975 6.18 -2.17 -30.81
CA SER A 975 7.25 -1.43 -30.15
C SER A 975 8.44 -2.27 -29.72
N GLU A 976 8.30 -3.60 -29.63
CA GLU A 976 9.43 -4.49 -29.31
C GLU A 976 10.42 -4.60 -30.48
N TYR A 977 9.96 -4.32 -31.71
CA TYR A 977 10.73 -4.56 -32.92
C TYR A 977 10.98 -3.31 -33.78
N SER A 978 10.31 -2.18 -33.50
CA SER A 978 10.62 -0.88 -34.11
C SER A 978 11.97 -0.35 -33.63
N TYR A 979 12.56 0.58 -34.38
CA TYR A 979 13.73 1.33 -33.92
C TYR A 979 13.30 2.54 -33.08
N GLY A 980 12.27 3.25 -33.51
CA GLY A 980 11.68 4.39 -32.81
C GLY A 980 10.16 4.29 -32.80
N GLY A 981 9.54 4.56 -31.65
CA GLY A 981 8.08 4.55 -31.54
C GLY A 981 7.46 3.16 -31.57
N ILE A 982 6.21 3.05 -32.03
CA ILE A 982 5.47 1.77 -32.05
C ILE A 982 5.37 1.11 -33.42
N ALA A 983 5.93 1.70 -34.49
CA ALA A 983 5.68 1.23 -35.86
C ALA A 983 6.96 1.14 -36.71
N TYR A 984 6.98 0.20 -37.65
CA TYR A 984 8.05 0.10 -38.65
C TYR A 984 7.52 -0.41 -40.00
N LEU A 985 8.30 -0.21 -41.05
CA LEU A 985 7.93 -0.54 -42.43
C LEU A 985 8.56 -1.86 -42.89
N PRO A 986 7.78 -2.95 -43.07
CA PRO A 986 8.30 -4.16 -43.68
C PRO A 986 8.50 -3.98 -45.19
N TYR A 987 9.66 -4.40 -45.68
CA TYR A 987 9.99 -4.45 -47.10
C TYR A 987 10.37 -5.88 -47.50
N HIS A 988 9.72 -6.39 -48.55
CA HIS A 988 9.94 -7.73 -49.10
C HIS A 988 10.48 -7.60 -50.53
N PRO A 989 11.82 -7.50 -50.72
CA PRO A 989 12.38 -7.15 -52.02
C PRO A 989 12.20 -8.28 -53.04
N ASN A 990 11.49 -8.00 -54.14
CA ASN A 990 11.36 -8.84 -55.34
C ASN A 990 11.68 -8.01 -56.61
N SER A 991 11.72 -8.64 -57.79
CA SER A 991 12.11 -7.97 -59.04
C SER A 991 11.21 -6.81 -59.48
N ARG A 992 10.04 -6.62 -58.86
CA ARG A 992 9.08 -5.54 -59.12
C ARG A 992 8.79 -4.66 -57.90
N SER A 993 9.37 -4.96 -56.74
CA SER A 993 9.06 -4.30 -55.48
C SER A 993 9.66 -2.90 -55.41
N GLU A 994 8.85 -1.92 -55.02
CA GLU A 994 9.26 -0.52 -54.96
C GLU A 994 8.50 0.21 -53.83
N ILE A 995 9.20 0.83 -52.89
CA ILE A 995 8.62 1.74 -51.90
C ILE A 995 8.80 3.17 -52.40
N LYS A 996 7.70 3.91 -52.58
CA LYS A 996 7.72 5.31 -53.02
C LYS A 996 7.22 6.24 -51.93
N PHE A 997 8.03 7.24 -51.62
CA PHE A 997 7.64 8.39 -50.84
C PHE A 997 7.44 9.56 -51.80
N LYS A 998 6.19 9.96 -52.08
CA LYS A 998 5.86 11.06 -52.99
C LYS A 998 5.28 12.24 -52.22
N CYS A 999 5.89 13.41 -52.36
CA CYS A 999 5.35 14.63 -51.78
C CYS A 999 4.38 15.29 -52.77
N LYS A 1000 3.26 15.85 -52.27
CA LYS A 1000 2.37 16.68 -53.11
C LYS A 1000 3.03 18.01 -53.49
N HIS A 1001 4.01 18.48 -52.71
CA HIS A 1001 4.83 19.66 -53.00
C HIS A 1001 6.31 19.42 -52.63
N CYS A 1002 7.19 19.94 -53.49
CA CYS A 1002 8.65 19.93 -53.49
C CYS A 1002 9.39 19.85 -52.14
N ILE A 1003 10.21 18.79 -51.94
CA ILE A 1003 11.25 18.67 -50.91
C ILE A 1003 12.43 19.56 -51.31
N PRO A 1004 12.77 20.65 -50.60
CA PRO A 1004 13.89 21.51 -50.98
C PRO A 1004 15.20 20.73 -51.06
N SER A 1005 15.92 20.83 -52.18
CA SER A 1005 17.21 20.15 -52.38
C SER A 1005 18.38 20.91 -51.73
N ILE A 1006 18.18 22.21 -51.53
CA ILE A 1006 19.14 23.14 -50.98
C ILE A 1006 19.29 22.86 -49.48
N GLY A 1007 20.54 22.77 -49.03
CA GLY A 1007 20.87 22.55 -47.63
C GLY A 1007 20.84 21.09 -47.19
N ILE A 1008 20.33 20.11 -47.96
CA ILE A 1008 20.37 18.71 -47.51
C ILE A 1008 21.82 18.19 -47.47
N LYS A 1009 22.28 17.81 -46.27
CA LYS A 1009 23.57 17.20 -45.99
C LYS A 1009 23.56 15.68 -46.14
N TYR A 1010 22.58 15.00 -45.53
CA TYR A 1010 22.49 13.54 -45.53
C TYR A 1010 21.07 13.05 -45.84
N PHE A 1011 20.98 11.86 -46.41
CA PHE A 1011 19.82 10.99 -46.32
C PHE A 1011 20.09 9.90 -45.28
N GLU A 1012 19.14 9.68 -44.37
CA GLU A 1012 19.23 8.69 -43.30
C GLU A 1012 18.04 7.74 -43.29
N MET A 1013 18.30 6.47 -42.96
CA MET A 1013 17.26 5.50 -42.59
C MET A 1013 17.82 4.49 -41.60
N TRP A 1014 16.98 3.97 -40.72
CA TRP A 1014 17.31 2.78 -39.93
C TRP A 1014 16.84 1.54 -40.65
N VAL A 1015 17.71 0.52 -40.69
CA VAL A 1015 17.42 -0.76 -41.35
C VAL A 1015 17.71 -1.94 -40.42
N ASN A 1016 16.85 -2.94 -40.45
CA ASN A 1016 17.03 -4.22 -39.75
C ASN A 1016 16.79 -5.35 -40.76
N GLY A 1017 17.84 -6.09 -41.07
CA GLY A 1017 17.87 -7.03 -42.20
C GLY A 1017 18.37 -8.41 -41.79
N ASN A 1018 18.79 -9.25 -42.73
CA ASN A 1018 19.30 -10.59 -42.45
C ASN A 1018 20.80 -10.68 -42.80
N LYS A 1019 21.63 -10.77 -41.74
CA LYS A 1019 23.11 -10.80 -41.81
C LYS A 1019 23.67 -11.90 -42.74
N TYR A 1020 22.93 -12.99 -42.96
CA TYR A 1020 23.41 -14.15 -43.73
C TYR A 1020 23.02 -14.13 -45.21
N SER A 1021 22.50 -13.00 -45.71
CA SER A 1021 22.12 -12.83 -47.11
C SER A 1021 22.89 -11.69 -47.75
N LYS A 1022 23.26 -11.82 -49.03
CA LYS A 1022 23.87 -10.74 -49.85
C LYS A 1022 22.83 -9.66 -50.18
N GLN A 1023 22.16 -9.14 -49.16
CA GLN A 1023 21.04 -8.21 -49.27
C GLN A 1023 21.51 -6.88 -49.86
N ARG A 1024 20.69 -6.33 -50.77
CA ARG A 1024 20.95 -5.05 -51.44
C ARG A 1024 19.64 -4.32 -51.67
N ILE A 1025 19.65 -3.03 -51.40
CA ILE A 1025 18.58 -2.11 -51.84
C ILE A 1025 19.22 -0.94 -52.56
N SER A 1026 18.44 -0.24 -53.38
CA SER A 1026 18.91 0.98 -54.02
C SER A 1026 17.92 2.12 -53.85
N ILE A 1027 18.47 3.33 -53.73
CA ILE A 1027 17.70 4.55 -53.56
C ILE A 1027 17.72 5.34 -54.86
N GLN A 1028 16.55 5.82 -55.27
CA GLN A 1028 16.40 6.76 -56.38
C GLN A 1028 15.67 8.02 -55.93
N LEU A 1029 16.16 9.18 -56.34
CA LEU A 1029 15.47 10.45 -56.17
C LEU A 1029 14.40 10.60 -57.25
N LEU A 1030 13.20 11.02 -56.85
CA LEU A 1030 12.11 11.40 -57.74
C LEU A 1030 12.14 12.92 -57.91
N TYR A 1031 12.07 13.42 -59.14
CA TYR A 1031 12.11 14.86 -59.41
C TYR A 1031 11.34 15.23 -60.68
N SER A 1032 10.88 16.47 -60.78
CA SER A 1032 10.19 16.98 -61.95
C SER A 1032 10.94 18.13 -62.60
N ILE A 1033 10.89 18.18 -63.93
CA ILE A 1033 11.28 19.36 -64.72
C ILE A 1033 10.05 19.77 -65.54
N GLY A 1034 9.49 20.94 -65.25
CA GLY A 1034 8.18 21.34 -65.79
C GLY A 1034 7.08 20.39 -65.33
N ARG A 1035 6.34 19.79 -66.28
CA ARG A 1035 5.26 18.81 -66.00
C ARG A 1035 5.70 17.34 -66.07
N ARG A 1036 6.97 17.04 -66.35
CA ARG A 1036 7.47 15.67 -66.52
C ARG A 1036 8.25 15.20 -65.28
N GLN A 1037 7.87 14.03 -64.75
CA GLN A 1037 8.55 13.33 -63.65
C GLN A 1037 9.67 12.43 -64.17
N PHE A 1038 10.79 12.43 -63.46
CA PHE A 1038 12.01 11.65 -63.74
C PHE A 1038 12.47 10.93 -62.46
N LYS A 1039 13.39 9.96 -62.64
CA LYS A 1039 14.10 9.26 -61.54
C LYS A 1039 15.61 9.42 -61.73
N SER A 1040 16.37 9.51 -60.64
CA SER A 1040 17.83 9.44 -60.69
C SER A 1040 18.32 8.03 -61.04
N LEU A 1041 19.60 7.89 -61.39
CA LEU A 1041 20.27 6.59 -61.33
C LEU A 1041 20.19 6.03 -59.89
N PRO A 1042 20.17 4.70 -59.70
CA PRO A 1042 20.08 4.07 -58.38
C PRO A 1042 21.40 4.15 -57.60
N PHE A 1043 21.31 4.57 -56.33
CA PHE A 1043 22.41 4.48 -55.36
C PHE A 1043 22.32 3.15 -54.61
N ASN A 1044 23.31 2.28 -54.74
CA ASN A 1044 23.28 0.95 -54.14
C ASN A 1044 23.75 0.97 -52.67
N ILE A 1045 22.93 0.39 -51.79
CA ILE A 1045 23.31 0.04 -50.41
C ILE A 1045 23.68 -1.44 -50.39
N ASN A 1046 24.88 -1.73 -49.89
CA ASN A 1046 25.46 -3.07 -49.91
C ASN A 1046 25.11 -3.87 -48.64
N GLU A 1047 25.55 -5.14 -48.63
CA GLU A 1047 25.25 -6.13 -47.59
C GLU A 1047 25.73 -5.76 -46.18
N ASN A 1048 26.69 -4.84 -46.04
CA ASN A 1048 27.30 -4.48 -44.76
C ASN A 1048 26.35 -3.76 -43.78
N TYR A 1049 25.25 -3.21 -44.29
CA TYR A 1049 24.27 -2.47 -43.49
C TYR A 1049 23.10 -3.32 -42.98
N PHE A 1050 23.09 -4.64 -43.22
CA PHE A 1050 21.99 -5.51 -42.84
C PHE A 1050 22.40 -6.51 -41.75
N LYS A 1051 21.84 -6.35 -40.54
CA LYS A 1051 22.08 -7.25 -39.40
C LYS A 1051 20.76 -7.75 -38.82
N LYS A 1052 20.69 -9.05 -38.53
CA LYS A 1052 19.51 -9.69 -37.93
C LYS A 1052 19.33 -9.22 -36.49
N ASN A 1053 18.10 -8.83 -36.14
CA ASN A 1053 17.70 -8.39 -34.79
C ASN A 1053 18.50 -7.19 -34.28
N SER A 1054 18.98 -6.33 -35.17
CA SER A 1054 19.76 -5.15 -34.82
C SER A 1054 19.50 -4.08 -35.87
N TRP A 1055 18.98 -2.95 -35.42
CA TRP A 1055 18.83 -1.77 -36.25
C TRP A 1055 20.19 -1.12 -36.51
N LEU A 1056 20.46 -0.77 -37.76
CA LEU A 1056 21.67 -0.06 -38.19
C LEU A 1056 21.30 1.20 -38.96
N LEU A 1057 22.02 2.28 -38.71
CA LEU A 1057 21.84 3.54 -39.42
C LEU A 1057 22.55 3.49 -40.77
N VAL A 1058 21.79 3.70 -41.85
CA VAL A 1058 22.33 4.00 -43.16
C VAL A 1058 22.34 5.51 -43.33
N ARG A 1059 23.52 6.11 -43.46
CA ARG A 1059 23.72 7.55 -43.69
C ARG A 1059 24.44 7.78 -45.01
N ILE A 1060 23.81 8.48 -45.94
CA ILE A 1060 24.35 8.75 -47.28
C ILE A 1060 24.49 10.27 -47.47
N PRO A 1061 25.69 10.80 -47.79
CA PRO A 1061 25.84 12.19 -48.19
C PRO A 1061 24.90 12.50 -49.35
N PHE A 1062 24.05 13.51 -49.19
CA PHE A 1062 23.00 13.79 -50.15
C PHE A 1062 23.55 14.18 -51.53
N GLU A 1063 24.73 14.82 -51.55
CA GLU A 1063 25.44 15.13 -52.79
C GLU A 1063 25.77 13.87 -53.62
N ASN A 1064 25.98 12.71 -52.97
CA ASN A 1064 26.16 11.45 -53.69
C ASN A 1064 24.89 11.01 -54.42
N LEU A 1065 23.72 11.27 -53.84
CA LEU A 1065 22.43 11.00 -54.48
C LEU A 1065 22.15 12.02 -55.60
N LYS A 1066 22.51 13.30 -55.39
CA LYS A 1066 22.40 14.36 -56.41
C LYS A 1066 23.31 14.10 -57.62
N ASN A 1067 24.49 13.53 -57.38
CA ASN A 1067 25.43 13.12 -58.43
C ASN A 1067 24.88 11.99 -59.33
N LEU A 1068 23.79 11.35 -58.97
CA LEU A 1068 23.11 10.35 -59.82
C LEU A 1068 22.08 10.96 -60.77
N LEU A 1069 21.88 12.28 -60.73
CA LEU A 1069 21.11 13.02 -61.72
C LEU A 1069 21.97 13.26 -62.98
N PRO A 1070 21.37 13.28 -64.19
CA PRO A 1070 22.06 13.72 -65.40
C PRO A 1070 22.69 15.11 -65.20
N LYS A 1071 23.93 15.31 -65.66
CA LYS A 1071 24.70 16.56 -65.43
C LYS A 1071 23.89 17.83 -65.76
N ASN A 1072 23.13 17.77 -66.85
CA ASN A 1072 22.33 18.86 -67.39
C ASN A 1072 21.11 19.21 -66.52
N HIS A 1073 20.69 18.31 -65.63
CA HIS A 1073 19.52 18.47 -64.75
C HIS A 1073 19.90 18.94 -63.34
N ARG A 1074 21.15 18.73 -62.90
CA ARG A 1074 21.60 18.99 -61.51
C ARG A 1074 21.44 20.45 -61.07
N SER A 1075 21.61 21.40 -61.99
CA SER A 1075 21.46 22.83 -61.73
C SER A 1075 20.04 23.36 -61.93
N LEU A 1076 19.16 22.58 -62.56
CA LEU A 1076 17.79 22.98 -62.90
C LEU A 1076 16.77 22.67 -61.81
N ILE A 1077 17.19 21.97 -60.73
CA ILE A 1077 16.30 21.39 -59.73
C ILE A 1077 16.66 21.92 -58.33
N SER A 1078 15.84 22.84 -57.82
CA SER A 1078 15.93 23.36 -56.44
C SER A 1078 15.16 22.50 -55.42
N SER A 1079 14.49 21.43 -55.86
CA SER A 1079 13.69 20.54 -55.01
C SER A 1079 13.37 19.19 -55.64
N PHE A 1080 13.15 18.15 -54.84
CA PHE A 1080 12.76 16.80 -55.26
C PHE A 1080 11.27 16.52 -54.99
N ASP A 1081 10.67 15.64 -55.79
CA ASP A 1081 9.28 15.20 -55.62
C ASP A 1081 9.16 14.06 -54.61
N GLY A 1082 10.27 13.43 -54.24
CA GLY A 1082 10.25 12.26 -53.37
C GLY A 1082 11.46 11.34 -53.51
N LEU A 1083 11.34 10.14 -52.94
CA LEU A 1083 12.33 9.07 -53.10
C LEU A 1083 11.66 7.73 -53.42
N SER A 1084 12.47 6.82 -53.94
CA SER A 1084 12.09 5.44 -54.15
C SER A 1084 13.16 4.47 -53.65
N ILE A 1085 12.73 3.40 -52.97
CA ILE A 1085 13.58 2.29 -52.54
C ILE A 1085 13.21 1.06 -53.38
N ILE A 1086 14.19 0.51 -54.08
CA ILE A 1086 14.01 -0.61 -55.02
C ILE A 1086 14.95 -1.77 -54.72
N ASN A 1087 14.60 -2.94 -55.23
CA ASN A 1087 15.50 -4.08 -55.35
C ASN A 1087 16.36 -3.93 -56.63
N PRO A 1088 17.70 -3.80 -56.55
CA PRO A 1088 18.56 -3.75 -57.73
C PRO A 1088 18.79 -5.12 -58.38
N LEU A 1089 18.40 -6.21 -57.72
CA LEU A 1089 18.60 -7.58 -58.21
C LEU A 1089 17.35 -8.08 -58.95
N THR A 1090 17.57 -8.94 -59.94
CA THR A 1090 16.50 -9.63 -60.67
C THR A 1090 15.88 -10.78 -59.86
N SER A 1091 16.48 -11.16 -58.72
CA SER A 1091 16.02 -12.21 -57.81
C SER A 1091 15.37 -11.66 -56.53
N ASN A 1092 14.51 -12.47 -55.91
CA ASN A 1092 13.90 -12.15 -54.61
C ASN A 1092 14.94 -12.17 -53.48
N GLN A 1093 14.74 -11.33 -52.46
CA GLN A 1093 15.59 -11.24 -51.28
C GLN A 1093 14.78 -11.47 -50.00
N PRO A 1094 15.41 -11.83 -48.87
CA PRO A 1094 14.74 -11.92 -47.58
C PRO A 1094 14.16 -10.56 -47.16
N SER A 1095 13.11 -10.61 -46.35
CA SER A 1095 12.48 -9.43 -45.75
C SER A 1095 13.47 -8.58 -44.95
N LEU A 1096 13.26 -7.28 -44.95
CA LEU A 1096 13.93 -6.33 -44.09
C LEU A 1096 12.94 -5.31 -43.56
N PHE A 1097 13.31 -4.62 -42.49
CA PHE A 1097 12.50 -3.62 -41.83
C PHE A 1097 13.19 -2.26 -41.93
N LEU A 1098 12.40 -1.23 -42.21
CA LEU A 1098 12.85 0.16 -42.34
C LEU A 1098 12.13 1.02 -41.31
N ASP A 1099 12.84 1.99 -40.74
CA ASP A 1099 12.28 2.91 -39.76
C ASP A 1099 13.02 4.26 -39.77
N ASN A 1100 12.38 5.31 -39.25
CA ASN A 1100 12.90 6.66 -39.09
C ASN A 1100 13.71 7.18 -40.31
N ILE A 1101 13.05 7.23 -41.47
CA ILE A 1101 13.63 7.67 -42.75
C ILE A 1101 13.56 9.19 -42.80
N LYS A 1102 14.70 9.87 -42.89
CA LYS A 1102 14.78 11.34 -42.85
C LYS A 1102 15.87 11.92 -43.75
N LEU A 1103 15.69 13.19 -44.11
CA LEU A 1103 16.71 14.03 -44.77
C LEU A 1103 17.29 14.98 -43.74
N ILE A 1104 18.60 15.01 -43.59
CA ILE A 1104 19.32 15.92 -42.68
C ILE A 1104 19.82 17.10 -43.51
N TYR A 1105 19.52 18.32 -43.08
CA TYR A 1105 20.01 19.55 -43.67
C TYR A 1105 21.18 20.12 -42.86
N ASP A 1106 22.13 20.74 -43.55
CA ASP A 1106 23.05 21.73 -43.00
C ASP A 1106 22.24 22.98 -42.58
N ASN A 1107 22.58 23.53 -41.42
CA ASN A 1107 21.93 24.69 -40.79
C ASN A 1107 21.78 25.90 -41.72
#